data_AF-A0A841EC96-F1
#
_entry.id   AF-A0A841EC96-F1
#
_cell.length_a   1.000
_cell.length_b   1.000
_cell.length_c   1.000
_cell.angle_alpha   90.00
_cell.angle_beta   90.00
_cell.angle_gamma   90.00
#
_symmetry.space_group_name_H-M   'P 1'
#
loop_
_entity.id
_entity.type
_entity.pdbx_description
1 polymer ?
#
loop_
_entity_poly.entity_id
_entity_poly.type
_entity_poly.pdbx_seq_one_letter_code
_entity_poly.pdbx_strand_id
1 'polypeptide(L)'
;MSVAEHPPENTGSGFERTPPHDIMAEQSVLGGMLLSKEAITQVVEIVRSADFYRPAHQTVFDVTVDLFSRGEPVDAISVNAELTKRGEIARVGGAPYLHTLTEAIPTAANAGYYARIVSDRAVLRRLVEVGTRIAQIGYSGDGEVDDLVDHAQAEIHRVAEKRTGEDYLPLSDIMPGALDEIEAISAHDGSMTGVPTGFTDLDQLSNGLHPGQMVIVAARPAVGKALALDTPLPTPHGWTTMGDVAVGGELVAADGTPTRVVAATEVMRGRPCYELEFADGTAVVADARHQWPTLREGSGGPVHGLATTGELAAELEHAPAGGGPAGIAIAARRPGENTAAESGCRAAAAARTPGAAALLDPQPVDGSAGRGGAPHRVIAARRVASVPVRCVQVDHPDRLYLATRARIPTHNSTLALDFARAASIKNQLTSVFFSLEMGRNEIVMRLLSAEARVALHTMRSGLMTDDDWARLARRMGEVASAPLFIDDSPNLSMMEIRAKCRRLKQQHDLKLIVVDYLQLMSSAGRVESRQQEVSEMSRSLKLLAKELDVPVIALSQLNRGPEQRTDKKPQVSDLRESGCLTADTRILRADTGAETTIGELYASGARDVSVWSLDETLRLVPQTMTRVFHSGTKQTFRLRLTSGREVTASGNHPFLTYDGWKPLERLAPGDRLSVPRRVPEPERVCAWPDDEVVLLAHLIGEGAFVRGQPVRYASIDEANLQAVTRAAAHFGAAPVRGEDAAARVTTLRLPEPYRVSRGSPDPVAQWLDGLGLFGLRSHEKFVPEGVWNLPKEQIALFLHHLWATDGCAHWDEKAGHARIRYASTSRRLVDDVSRLLLRFGIMTRIRTVAEEGDRPGYRLVVDGPDAQRRFLEEVGVYGERGKQARSCLERVSGTQDDTNLDTVPVQVWDRVGTALSERGMTHREYAAQTETQHCGSALRTTAPSRPRLQRVAAVLDDSDLEMLATNDVFWDEIAEIEPLGEQEVFDATVAGTHNFVAGGINVHNSIEQDADMVVLLYREDAHDKESPRAGEADIIVAKHRNGPTATVTVAFQGHYSRFVDMAPG
;
A
#
# COMPACT_ATOMS: atom_id res chain seq x y z
N MET A 1 29.50 -20.24 -86.11
CA MET A 1 29.98 -20.82 -84.84
C MET A 1 31.32 -20.18 -84.52
N SER A 2 31.67 -19.88 -83.26
CA SER A 2 30.96 -20.17 -82.00
C SER A 2 30.75 -18.91 -81.14
N VAL A 3 30.06 -19.05 -80.02
CA VAL A 3 29.86 -18.05 -78.94
C VAL A 3 30.65 -18.50 -77.71
N ALA A 4 31.04 -17.57 -76.83
CA ALA A 4 31.76 -17.86 -75.58
C ALA A 4 30.81 -17.92 -74.38
N GLU A 5 31.10 -18.80 -73.41
CA GLU A 5 30.27 -19.03 -72.21
C GLU A 5 30.83 -18.30 -70.98
N HIS A 6 29.94 -17.93 -70.05
CA HIS A 6 30.30 -17.38 -68.74
C HIS A 6 30.29 -18.46 -67.64
N PRO A 7 31.30 -18.52 -66.75
CA PRO A 7 31.22 -19.26 -65.49
C PRO A 7 30.36 -18.51 -64.44
N PRO A 8 29.94 -19.17 -63.35
CA PRO A 8 28.67 -18.85 -62.66
C PRO A 8 28.72 -17.75 -61.60
N GLU A 9 27.52 -17.37 -61.14
CA GLU A 9 27.26 -16.47 -60.03
C GLU A 9 27.96 -16.94 -58.74
N ASN A 10 28.65 -16.01 -58.05
CA ASN A 10 29.26 -16.30 -56.76
C ASN A 10 28.26 -16.02 -55.63
N THR A 11 27.98 -17.02 -54.79
CA THR A 11 27.07 -16.88 -53.65
C THR A 11 27.68 -15.97 -52.57
N GLY A 12 26.80 -15.33 -51.78
CA GLY A 12 27.15 -14.14 -51.01
C GLY A 12 28.27 -14.33 -49.98
N SER A 13 29.36 -13.58 -50.12
CA SER A 13 30.34 -13.37 -49.05
C SER A 13 29.73 -12.46 -47.97
N GLY A 14 29.61 -12.97 -46.74
CA GLY A 14 29.13 -12.18 -45.61
C GLY A 14 30.06 -11.00 -45.31
N PHE A 15 29.50 -9.80 -45.18
CA PHE A 15 30.23 -8.65 -44.65
C PHE A 15 30.49 -8.85 -43.15
N GLU A 16 31.76 -9.02 -42.78
CA GLU A 16 32.20 -9.07 -41.39
C GLU A 16 32.02 -7.68 -40.74
N ARG A 17 30.86 -7.48 -40.09
CA ARG A 17 30.48 -6.20 -39.47
C ARG A 17 31.23 -5.98 -38.17
N THR A 18 32.35 -5.26 -38.23
CA THR A 18 33.04 -4.78 -37.02
C THR A 18 32.12 -3.83 -36.22
N PRO A 19 32.05 -3.96 -34.88
CA PRO A 19 31.26 -3.05 -34.05
C PRO A 19 31.74 -1.59 -34.13
N PRO A 20 30.87 -0.59 -33.98
CA PRO A 20 31.25 0.83 -33.97
C PRO A 20 32.32 1.17 -32.92
N HIS A 21 33.43 1.77 -33.37
CA HIS A 21 34.55 2.22 -32.56
C HIS A 21 35.32 3.34 -33.28
N ASP A 22 36.23 4.03 -32.56
CA ASP A 22 37.18 4.97 -33.15
C ASP A 22 38.48 5.00 -32.32
N ILE A 23 39.51 4.30 -32.82
CA ILE A 23 40.78 4.15 -32.09
C ILE A 23 41.54 5.49 -31.98
N MET A 24 41.43 6.37 -32.97
CA MET A 24 42.12 7.66 -32.95
C MET A 24 41.50 8.60 -31.91
N ALA A 25 40.18 8.60 -31.80
CA ALA A 25 39.48 9.31 -30.73
C ALA A 25 39.82 8.74 -29.35
N GLU A 26 39.79 7.41 -29.16
CA GLU A 26 40.16 6.78 -27.89
C GLU A 26 41.60 7.10 -27.46
N GLN A 27 42.57 7.02 -28.39
CA GLN A 27 43.96 7.37 -28.09
C GLN A 27 44.12 8.86 -27.79
N SER A 28 43.39 9.74 -28.49
CA SER A 28 43.40 11.18 -28.23
C SER A 28 42.83 11.53 -26.86
N VAL A 29 41.75 10.86 -26.43
CA VAL A 29 41.16 11.02 -25.10
C VAL A 29 42.17 10.72 -24.01
N LEU A 30 42.79 9.53 -24.04
CA LEU A 30 43.78 9.12 -23.05
C LEU A 30 45.03 10.01 -23.10
N GLY A 31 45.50 10.36 -24.28
CA GLY A 31 46.59 11.33 -24.47
C GLY A 31 46.30 12.67 -23.81
N GLY A 32 45.07 13.18 -23.92
CA GLY A 32 44.65 14.42 -23.27
C GLY A 32 44.68 14.32 -21.74
N MET A 33 44.15 13.23 -21.19
CA MET A 33 44.17 12.95 -19.75
C MET A 33 45.60 12.84 -19.18
N LEU A 34 46.54 12.28 -19.95
CA LEU A 34 47.96 12.17 -19.59
C LEU A 34 48.75 13.50 -19.73
N LEU A 35 48.13 14.56 -20.24
CA LEU A 35 48.76 15.88 -20.49
C LEU A 35 48.14 17.03 -19.69
N SER A 36 46.90 16.91 -19.20
CA SER A 36 46.18 17.99 -18.51
C SER A 36 45.21 17.43 -17.47
N LYS A 37 45.19 18.04 -16.29
CA LYS A 37 44.25 17.68 -15.21
C LYS A 37 42.82 18.07 -15.55
N GLU A 38 42.66 19.15 -16.31
CA GLU A 38 41.42 19.72 -16.81
C GLU A 38 40.80 18.86 -17.92
N ALA A 39 41.63 18.14 -18.68
CA ALA A 39 41.16 17.11 -19.60
C ALA A 39 40.56 15.91 -18.86
N ILE A 40 41.11 15.52 -17.70
CA ILE A 40 40.57 14.39 -16.91
C ILE A 40 39.15 14.68 -16.46
N THR A 41 38.86 15.87 -15.90
CA THR A 41 37.51 16.22 -15.44
C THR A 41 36.50 16.19 -16.59
N GLN A 42 36.80 16.87 -17.71
CA GLN A 42 35.93 16.89 -18.89
C GLN A 42 35.68 15.51 -19.49
N VAL A 43 36.67 14.60 -19.47
CA VAL A 43 36.51 13.26 -20.02
C VAL A 43 35.68 12.37 -19.09
N VAL A 44 35.90 12.46 -17.77
CA VAL A 44 35.18 11.66 -16.76
C VAL A 44 33.69 12.06 -16.67
N GLU A 45 33.30 13.26 -17.07
CA GLU A 45 31.90 13.63 -17.27
C GLU A 45 31.24 12.88 -18.44
N ILE A 46 31.99 12.60 -19.52
CA ILE A 46 31.46 12.20 -20.85
C ILE A 46 31.53 10.68 -21.11
N VAL A 47 32.53 9.98 -20.57
CA VAL A 47 32.75 8.53 -20.78
C VAL A 47 33.02 7.76 -19.48
N ARG A 48 32.85 6.44 -19.54
CA ARG A 48 33.31 5.46 -18.55
C ARG A 48 34.25 4.45 -19.24
N SER A 49 34.96 3.64 -18.44
CA SER A 49 35.87 2.60 -18.96
C SER A 49 35.21 1.72 -20.04
N ALA A 50 34.00 1.22 -19.80
CA ALA A 50 33.27 0.38 -20.76
C ALA A 50 32.90 1.06 -22.12
N ASP A 51 33.02 2.38 -22.25
CA ASP A 51 32.79 3.08 -23.53
C ASP A 51 33.97 2.91 -24.51
N PHE A 52 35.19 2.66 -24.01
CA PHE A 52 36.35 2.34 -24.86
C PHE A 52 36.23 0.94 -25.47
N TYR A 53 36.49 0.80 -26.77
CA TYR A 53 36.42 -0.48 -27.50
C TYR A 53 37.61 -1.38 -27.21
N ARG A 54 38.81 -0.82 -26.95
CA ARG A 54 40.00 -1.62 -26.63
C ARG A 54 40.14 -1.84 -25.12
N PRO A 55 40.23 -3.10 -24.62
CA PRO A 55 40.51 -3.37 -23.20
C PRO A 55 41.80 -2.72 -22.68
N ALA A 56 42.83 -2.55 -23.52
CA ALA A 56 44.04 -1.80 -23.14
C ALA A 56 43.75 -0.33 -22.81
N HIS A 57 42.77 0.30 -23.46
CA HIS A 57 42.36 1.67 -23.18
C HIS A 57 41.49 1.76 -21.92
N GLN A 58 40.65 0.75 -21.68
CA GLN A 58 39.89 0.58 -20.42
C GLN A 58 40.84 0.59 -19.22
N THR A 59 41.85 -0.28 -19.21
CA THR A 59 42.85 -0.36 -18.13
C THR A 59 43.65 0.94 -17.93
N VAL A 60 44.01 1.65 -19.02
CA VAL A 60 44.67 2.96 -18.89
C VAL A 60 43.72 4.00 -18.30
N PHE A 61 42.46 4.05 -18.74
CA PHE A 61 41.44 4.96 -18.18
C PHE A 61 41.25 4.74 -16.68
N ASP A 62 41.05 3.49 -16.25
CA ASP A 62 40.80 3.17 -14.85
C ASP A 62 41.99 3.51 -13.93
N VAL A 63 43.22 3.24 -14.36
CA VAL A 63 44.43 3.67 -13.61
C VAL A 63 44.60 5.20 -13.59
N THR A 64 44.24 5.88 -14.69
CA THR A 64 44.29 7.34 -14.81
C THR A 64 43.29 8.00 -13.85
N VAL A 65 42.07 7.48 -13.75
CA VAL A 65 41.03 7.98 -12.84
C VAL A 65 41.36 7.66 -11.38
N ASP A 66 41.93 6.49 -11.08
CA ASP A 66 42.33 6.09 -9.72
C ASP A 66 43.56 6.85 -9.18
N LEU A 67 44.51 7.24 -10.04
CA LEU A 67 45.57 8.18 -9.64
C LEU A 67 45.02 9.58 -9.40
N PHE A 68 44.11 10.05 -10.26
CA PHE A 68 43.45 11.35 -10.13
C PHE A 68 42.60 11.45 -8.85
N SER A 69 41.84 10.41 -8.49
CA SER A 69 40.99 10.39 -7.29
C SER A 69 41.81 10.37 -5.99
N ARG A 70 43.00 9.72 -6.02
CA ARG A 70 44.00 9.81 -4.94
C ARG A 70 44.73 11.17 -4.86
N GLY A 71 44.51 12.06 -5.83
CA GLY A 71 45.16 13.36 -5.92
C GLY A 71 46.64 13.29 -6.36
N GLU A 72 47.08 12.14 -6.86
CA GLU A 72 48.43 11.91 -7.35
C GLU A 72 48.64 12.56 -8.75
N PRO A 73 49.88 12.92 -9.12
CA PRO A 73 50.15 13.45 -10.46
C PRO A 73 49.86 12.40 -11.52
N VAL A 74 49.09 12.78 -12.54
CA VAL A 74 48.72 11.92 -13.67
C VAL A 74 49.54 12.32 -14.89
N ASP A 75 50.48 11.48 -15.27
CA ASP A 75 51.31 11.61 -16.47
C ASP A 75 51.71 10.21 -16.98
N ALA A 76 52.37 10.14 -18.15
CA ALA A 76 52.78 8.88 -18.75
C ALA A 76 53.78 8.07 -17.90
N ILE A 77 54.52 8.69 -16.96
CA ILE A 77 55.48 8.04 -16.07
C ILE A 77 54.77 7.50 -14.82
N SER A 78 53.87 8.27 -14.21
CA SER A 78 53.11 7.83 -13.03
C SER A 78 52.12 6.71 -13.37
N VAL A 79 51.41 6.83 -14.49
CA VAL A 79 50.52 5.77 -15.01
C VAL A 79 51.32 4.52 -15.39
N ASN A 80 52.52 4.66 -15.97
CA ASN A 80 53.42 3.52 -16.21
C ASN A 80 53.86 2.84 -14.91
N ALA A 81 54.20 3.61 -13.87
CA ALA A 81 54.62 3.07 -12.58
C ALA A 81 53.50 2.27 -11.90
N GLU A 82 52.27 2.81 -11.88
CA GLU A 82 51.11 2.13 -11.30
C GLU A 82 50.69 0.90 -12.11
N LEU A 83 50.67 0.97 -13.45
CA LEU A 83 50.45 -0.20 -14.32
C LEU A 83 51.51 -1.28 -14.15
N THR A 84 52.77 -0.90 -13.88
CA THR A 84 53.86 -1.85 -13.61
C THR A 84 53.68 -2.50 -12.24
N LYS A 85 53.31 -1.72 -11.22
CA LYS A 85 52.98 -2.18 -9.85
C LYS A 85 51.78 -3.13 -9.81
N ARG A 86 50.79 -2.96 -10.71
CA ARG A 86 49.65 -3.86 -10.90
C ARG A 86 49.95 -5.08 -11.78
N GLY A 87 51.11 -5.11 -12.45
CA GLY A 87 51.48 -6.17 -13.41
C GLY A 87 50.78 -6.07 -14.77
N GLU A 88 50.04 -4.99 -15.04
CA GLU A 88 49.17 -4.84 -16.20
C GLU A 88 49.83 -4.12 -17.39
N ILE A 89 50.99 -3.49 -17.18
CA ILE A 89 51.71 -2.72 -18.22
C ILE A 89 51.96 -3.52 -19.51
N ALA A 90 52.14 -4.85 -19.41
CA ALA A 90 52.27 -5.74 -20.57
C ALA A 90 50.98 -5.89 -21.39
N ARG A 91 49.80 -5.81 -20.76
CA ARG A 91 48.47 -5.86 -21.40
C ARG A 91 48.15 -4.56 -22.15
N VAL A 92 48.69 -3.44 -21.68
CA VAL A 92 48.51 -2.10 -22.26
C VAL A 92 49.37 -1.86 -23.51
N GLY A 93 50.47 -2.62 -23.68
CA GLY A 93 51.43 -2.43 -24.78
C GLY A 93 52.81 -1.91 -24.34
N GLY A 94 53.08 -1.86 -23.03
CA GLY A 94 54.34 -1.39 -22.46
C GLY A 94 54.45 0.13 -22.33
N ALA A 95 55.47 0.59 -21.60
CA ALA A 95 55.74 2.01 -21.38
C ALA A 95 55.77 2.88 -22.67
N PRO A 96 56.32 2.42 -23.82
CA PRO A 96 56.30 3.22 -25.05
C PRO A 96 54.90 3.58 -25.55
N TYR A 97 53.88 2.74 -25.31
CA TYR A 97 52.53 3.00 -25.79
C TYR A 97 51.90 4.22 -25.10
N LEU A 98 52.21 4.45 -23.82
CA LEU A 98 51.72 5.61 -23.08
C LEU A 98 52.29 6.93 -23.65
N HIS A 99 53.52 6.91 -24.16
CA HIS A 99 54.07 8.05 -24.90
C HIS A 99 53.38 8.23 -26.26
N THR A 100 53.08 7.14 -26.98
CA THR A 100 52.29 7.21 -28.22
C THR A 100 50.88 7.78 -27.97
N LEU A 101 50.26 7.53 -26.81
CA LEU A 101 49.00 8.20 -26.43
C LEU A 101 49.20 9.71 -26.29
N THR A 102 50.24 10.17 -25.58
CA THR A 102 50.52 11.62 -25.45
C THR A 102 50.88 12.29 -26.78
N GLU A 103 51.45 11.56 -27.75
CA GLU A 103 51.73 12.07 -29.11
C GLU A 103 50.48 12.09 -30.02
N ALA A 104 49.43 11.32 -29.70
CA ALA A 104 48.25 11.19 -30.54
C ALA A 104 47.32 12.41 -30.53
N ILE A 105 47.30 13.20 -29.45
CA ILE A 105 46.42 14.37 -29.33
C ILE A 105 47.17 15.68 -29.70
N PRO A 106 46.65 16.49 -30.65
CA PRO A 106 47.29 17.76 -31.01
C PRO A 106 47.26 18.82 -29.90
N THR A 107 46.20 18.83 -29.07
CA THR A 107 46.02 19.79 -27.96
C THR A 107 45.11 19.18 -26.90
N ALA A 108 45.55 19.08 -25.65
CA ALA A 108 44.78 18.44 -24.56
C ALA A 108 43.39 19.07 -24.31
N ALA A 109 43.22 20.37 -24.58
CA ALA A 109 41.93 21.08 -24.51
C ALA A 109 40.83 20.50 -25.41
N ASN A 110 41.18 19.68 -26.42
CA ASN A 110 40.22 19.01 -27.28
C ASN A 110 39.77 17.63 -26.75
N ALA A 111 40.26 17.16 -25.59
CA ALA A 111 39.95 15.84 -25.04
C ALA A 111 38.43 15.62 -24.88
N GLY A 112 37.69 16.60 -24.37
CA GLY A 112 36.23 16.55 -24.26
C GLY A 112 35.50 16.53 -25.62
N TYR A 113 36.13 16.92 -26.74
CA TYR A 113 35.56 16.70 -28.07
C TYR A 113 35.73 15.25 -28.51
N TYR A 114 36.94 14.68 -28.38
CA TYR A 114 37.19 13.27 -28.70
C TYR A 114 36.40 12.31 -27.80
N ALA A 115 36.17 12.66 -26.52
CA ALA A 115 35.35 11.87 -25.60
C ALA A 115 33.90 11.72 -26.07
N ARG A 116 33.33 12.75 -26.70
CA ARG A 116 31.99 12.66 -27.33
C ARG A 116 31.99 11.68 -28.50
N ILE A 117 33.03 11.67 -29.34
CA ILE A 117 33.17 10.67 -30.42
C ILE A 117 33.24 9.24 -29.86
N VAL A 118 34.01 9.02 -28.78
CA VAL A 118 34.07 7.70 -28.11
C VAL A 118 32.69 7.30 -27.56
N SER A 119 32.00 8.23 -26.88
CA SER A 119 30.66 8.02 -26.33
C SER A 119 29.61 7.71 -27.41
N ASP A 120 29.60 8.46 -28.52
CA ASP A 120 28.73 8.21 -29.67
C ASP A 120 28.97 6.82 -30.28
N ARG A 121 30.23 6.40 -30.43
CA ARG A 121 30.58 5.05 -30.90
C ARG A 121 30.16 3.96 -29.91
N ALA A 122 30.27 4.21 -28.61
CA ALA A 122 29.83 3.29 -27.56
C ALA A 122 28.30 3.12 -27.53
N VAL A 123 27.52 4.20 -27.73
CA VAL A 123 26.06 4.15 -27.88
C VAL A 123 25.68 3.35 -29.13
N LEU A 124 26.30 3.63 -30.28
CA LEU A 124 26.07 2.87 -31.52
C LEU A 124 26.45 1.38 -31.37
N ARG A 125 27.48 1.05 -30.59
CA ARG A 125 27.89 -0.32 -30.28
C ARG A 125 26.86 -1.04 -29.39
N ARG A 126 26.41 -0.41 -28.31
CA ARG A 126 25.32 -0.92 -27.46
C ARG A 126 24.02 -1.16 -28.24
N LEU A 127 23.70 -0.29 -29.19
CA LEU A 127 22.52 -0.45 -30.06
C LEU A 127 22.63 -1.68 -30.98
N VAL A 128 23.83 -1.99 -31.49
CA VAL A 128 24.08 -3.22 -32.27
C VAL A 128 24.00 -4.47 -31.39
N GLU A 129 24.52 -4.43 -30.16
CA GLU A 129 24.42 -5.52 -29.18
C GLU A 129 22.96 -5.82 -28.80
N VAL A 130 22.17 -4.78 -28.49
CA VAL A 130 20.73 -4.89 -28.20
C VAL A 130 19.94 -5.38 -29.41
N GLY A 131 20.19 -4.84 -30.61
CA GLY A 131 19.56 -5.33 -31.84
C GLY A 131 19.88 -6.80 -32.12
N THR A 132 21.07 -7.28 -31.71
CA THR A 132 21.46 -8.69 -31.81
C THR A 132 20.73 -9.56 -30.78
N ARG A 133 20.59 -9.10 -29.53
CA ARG A 133 19.79 -9.81 -28.50
C ARG A 133 18.31 -9.89 -28.88
N ILE A 134 17.72 -8.80 -29.38
CA ILE A 134 16.31 -8.78 -29.80
C ILE A 134 16.08 -9.70 -31.01
N ALA A 135 17.02 -9.76 -31.94
CA ALA A 135 16.96 -10.75 -33.03
C ALA A 135 17.04 -12.20 -32.49
N GLN A 136 17.89 -12.47 -31.50
CA GLN A 136 17.98 -13.80 -30.86
C GLN A 136 16.68 -14.18 -30.14
N ILE A 137 16.08 -13.25 -29.37
CA ILE A 137 14.78 -13.42 -28.69
C ILE A 137 13.68 -13.74 -29.70
N GLY A 138 13.65 -13.01 -30.83
CA GLY A 138 12.71 -13.27 -31.93
C GLY A 138 12.94 -14.59 -32.70
N TYR A 139 14.09 -15.24 -32.50
CA TYR A 139 14.41 -16.56 -33.08
C TYR A 139 14.29 -17.73 -32.10
N SER A 140 14.33 -17.50 -30.78
CA SER A 140 14.09 -18.55 -29.78
C SER A 140 12.61 -18.90 -29.66
N GLY A 141 11.72 -17.90 -29.59
CA GLY A 141 10.27 -18.08 -29.65
C GLY A 141 9.61 -18.68 -28.40
N ASP A 142 10.35 -18.83 -27.30
CA ASP A 142 9.82 -19.25 -26.00
C ASP A 142 9.28 -18.04 -25.20
N GLY A 143 7.98 -18.03 -24.87
CA GLY A 143 7.30 -16.99 -24.09
C GLY A 143 5.95 -16.57 -24.67
N GLU A 144 5.17 -15.77 -23.94
CA GLU A 144 4.05 -15.05 -24.56
C GLU A 144 4.57 -13.86 -25.39
N VAL A 145 3.84 -13.51 -26.47
CA VAL A 145 4.32 -12.51 -27.44
C VAL A 145 4.48 -11.12 -26.81
N ASP A 146 3.62 -10.78 -25.85
CA ASP A 146 3.63 -9.49 -25.18
C ASP A 146 4.82 -9.38 -24.20
N ASP A 147 5.14 -10.42 -23.44
CA ASP A 147 6.36 -10.49 -22.60
C ASP A 147 7.64 -10.30 -23.44
N LEU A 148 7.71 -10.95 -24.61
CA LEU A 148 8.83 -10.86 -25.54
C LEU A 148 8.98 -9.45 -26.12
N VAL A 149 7.85 -8.78 -26.38
CA VAL A 149 7.80 -7.38 -26.85
C VAL A 149 8.22 -6.41 -25.74
N ASP A 150 7.75 -6.59 -24.51
CA ASP A 150 8.11 -5.72 -23.38
C ASP A 150 9.57 -5.89 -22.96
N HIS A 151 10.11 -7.12 -22.99
CA HIS A 151 11.54 -7.35 -22.77
C HIS A 151 12.41 -6.68 -23.86
N ALA A 152 11.98 -6.77 -25.13
CA ALA A 152 12.66 -6.08 -26.23
C ALA A 152 12.58 -4.55 -26.11
N GLN A 153 11.45 -3.99 -25.66
CA GLN A 153 11.31 -2.56 -25.35
C GLN A 153 12.25 -2.16 -24.21
N ALA A 154 12.32 -2.92 -23.11
CA ALA A 154 13.19 -2.63 -21.97
C ALA A 154 14.69 -2.65 -22.32
N GLU A 155 15.11 -3.54 -23.22
CA GLU A 155 16.48 -3.55 -23.77
C GLU A 155 16.77 -2.30 -24.64
N ILE A 156 15.83 -1.87 -25.49
CA ILE A 156 15.99 -0.63 -26.29
C ILE A 156 16.02 0.61 -25.39
N HIS A 157 15.14 0.69 -24.38
CA HIS A 157 15.06 1.84 -23.49
C HIS A 157 16.35 2.06 -22.68
N ARG A 158 17.02 0.99 -22.22
CA ARG A 158 18.34 1.07 -21.56
C ARG A 158 19.48 1.59 -22.46
N VAL A 159 19.28 1.68 -23.79
CA VAL A 159 20.21 2.35 -24.72
C VAL A 159 19.81 3.80 -25.01
N ALA A 160 18.53 4.15 -24.81
CA ALA A 160 17.99 5.48 -25.05
C ALA A 160 18.17 6.46 -23.88
N GLU A 161 18.43 5.97 -22.67
CA GLU A 161 18.64 6.80 -21.48
C GLU A 161 19.97 7.57 -21.55
N LYS A 162 19.86 8.87 -21.89
CA LYS A 162 20.90 9.84 -21.57
C LYS A 162 20.96 10.02 -20.05
N ARG A 163 22.14 9.79 -19.45
CA ARG A 163 22.36 10.00 -18.02
C ARG A 163 22.04 11.44 -17.60
N THR A 164 20.98 11.61 -16.83
CA THR A 164 20.99 12.53 -15.69
C THR A 164 22.01 12.03 -14.67
N GLY A 165 22.80 12.92 -14.07
CA GLY A 165 23.87 12.55 -13.15
C GLY A 165 23.40 12.38 -11.70
N GLU A 166 23.93 11.35 -11.04
CA GLU A 166 23.98 11.18 -9.59
C GLU A 166 24.83 12.29 -8.93
N ASP A 167 24.63 12.69 -7.67
CA ASP A 167 23.36 12.79 -6.91
C ASP A 167 23.46 13.92 -5.83
N TYR A 168 24.53 14.73 -5.90
CA TYR A 168 24.88 15.74 -4.91
C TYR A 168 25.48 16.97 -5.60
N LEU A 169 24.74 18.08 -5.60
CA LEU A 169 25.28 19.40 -5.95
C LEU A 169 25.73 20.12 -4.67
N PRO A 170 26.90 20.80 -4.66
CA PRO A 170 27.28 21.61 -3.52
C PRO A 170 26.34 22.82 -3.41
N LEU A 171 26.09 23.28 -2.18
CA LEU A 171 25.11 24.34 -1.92
C LEU A 171 25.42 25.65 -2.68
N SER A 172 26.70 25.91 -3.00
CA SER A 172 27.15 27.03 -3.85
C SER A 172 26.51 27.07 -5.24
N ASP A 173 26.09 25.91 -5.75
CA ASP A 173 25.66 25.72 -7.14
C ASP A 173 24.13 25.63 -7.22
N ILE A 174 23.48 25.27 -6.10
CA ILE A 174 22.02 25.31 -5.91
C ILE A 174 21.56 26.74 -5.51
N MET A 175 22.33 27.43 -4.67
CA MET A 175 21.97 28.75 -4.14
C MET A 175 21.65 29.81 -5.21
N PRO A 176 22.34 29.90 -6.37
CA PRO A 176 21.96 30.82 -7.44
C PRO A 176 20.55 30.56 -7.94
N GLY A 177 20.20 29.32 -8.29
CA GLY A 177 18.85 28.97 -8.76
C GLY A 177 17.77 29.20 -7.70
N ALA A 178 18.06 28.89 -6.43
CA ALA A 178 17.15 29.16 -5.33
C ALA A 178 16.96 30.67 -5.06
N LEU A 179 17.99 31.49 -5.31
CA LEU A 179 17.88 32.95 -5.24
C LEU A 179 17.16 33.52 -6.47
N ASP A 180 17.41 32.99 -7.67
CA ASP A 180 16.68 33.35 -8.89
C ASP A 180 15.18 33.04 -8.76
N GLU A 181 14.79 31.93 -8.13
CA GLU A 181 13.41 31.62 -7.77
C GLU A 181 12.81 32.63 -6.77
N ILE A 182 13.56 32.99 -5.72
CA ILE A 182 13.11 33.97 -4.71
C ILE A 182 13.00 35.38 -5.30
N GLU A 183 13.94 35.79 -6.16
CA GLU A 183 13.87 37.06 -6.88
C GLU A 183 12.73 37.06 -7.91
N ALA A 184 12.49 35.94 -8.62
CA ALA A 184 11.32 35.80 -9.49
C ALA A 184 10.01 35.94 -8.71
N ILE A 185 9.88 35.32 -7.52
CA ILE A 185 8.73 35.49 -6.61
C ILE A 185 8.59 36.95 -6.16
N SER A 186 9.71 37.63 -5.87
CA SER A 186 9.69 39.02 -5.37
C SER A 186 9.56 40.10 -6.46
N ALA A 187 9.75 39.77 -7.74
CA ALA A 187 9.78 40.73 -8.85
C ALA A 187 8.45 40.86 -9.62
N HIS A 188 7.44 40.04 -9.33
CA HIS A 188 6.20 40.00 -10.10
C HIS A 188 5.01 40.65 -9.37
N ASP A 189 4.37 41.63 -10.03
CA ASP A 189 3.09 42.25 -9.60
C ASP A 189 1.90 41.27 -9.77
N GLY A 190 1.88 40.21 -8.97
CA GLY A 190 0.69 39.36 -8.76
C GLY A 190 0.41 38.27 -9.79
N SER A 191 1.38 37.86 -10.62
CA SER A 191 1.26 36.64 -11.44
C SER A 191 1.59 35.38 -10.62
N MET A 192 0.71 34.38 -10.64
CA MET A 192 0.91 33.10 -9.93
C MET A 192 2.16 32.34 -10.41
N THR A 193 2.78 31.58 -9.49
CA THR A 193 3.91 30.68 -9.82
C THR A 193 3.47 29.29 -10.24
N GLY A 194 2.38 28.76 -9.66
CA GLY A 194 1.81 27.47 -10.00
C GLY A 194 0.80 27.54 -11.16
N VAL A 195 0.34 26.39 -11.63
CA VAL A 195 -0.76 26.30 -12.60
C VAL A 195 -2.05 26.79 -11.95
N PRO A 196 -2.72 27.82 -12.49
CA PRO A 196 -3.92 28.40 -11.88
C PRO A 196 -5.07 27.39 -11.87
N THR A 197 -5.67 27.18 -10.70
CA THR A 197 -6.92 26.40 -10.55
C THR A 197 -8.11 27.13 -11.16
N GLY A 198 -8.03 28.46 -11.24
CA GLY A 198 -9.08 29.31 -11.80
C GLY A 198 -10.22 29.62 -10.82
N PHE A 199 -9.95 29.45 -9.51
CA PHE A 199 -10.77 29.87 -8.39
C PHE A 199 -9.94 30.80 -7.50
N THR A 200 -10.36 32.06 -7.38
CA THR A 200 -9.54 33.15 -6.83
C THR A 200 -9.03 32.87 -5.41
N ASP A 201 -9.90 32.36 -4.54
CA ASP A 201 -9.57 32.08 -3.14
C ASP A 201 -8.68 30.83 -2.97
N LEU A 202 -8.83 29.82 -3.85
CA LEU A 202 -7.99 28.62 -3.85
C LEU A 202 -6.60 28.94 -4.42
N ASP A 203 -6.53 29.77 -5.45
CA ASP A 203 -5.29 30.27 -6.03
C ASP A 203 -4.54 31.19 -5.05
N GLN A 204 -5.23 32.01 -4.24
CA GLN A 204 -4.61 32.74 -3.12
C GLN A 204 -4.10 31.83 -2.00
N LEU A 205 -4.79 30.72 -1.72
CA LEU A 205 -4.40 29.76 -0.67
C LEU A 205 -3.18 28.89 -1.06
N SER A 206 -3.01 28.62 -2.36
CA SER A 206 -2.02 27.67 -2.91
C SER A 206 -0.88 28.32 -3.71
N ASN A 207 -1.07 29.54 -4.21
CA ASN A 207 -0.27 30.14 -5.30
C ASN A 207 -0.29 29.30 -6.60
N GLY A 208 -1.42 28.62 -6.85
CA GLY A 208 -1.60 27.65 -7.93
C GLY A 208 -1.06 26.25 -7.59
N LEU A 209 -1.18 25.33 -8.55
CA LEU A 209 -0.67 23.95 -8.42
C LEU A 209 0.80 23.92 -8.87
N HIS A 210 1.72 23.60 -7.95
CA HIS A 210 3.15 23.70 -8.23
C HIS A 210 3.69 22.47 -8.98
N PRO A 211 4.77 22.62 -9.76
CA PRO A 211 5.56 21.50 -10.27
C PRO A 211 5.91 20.47 -9.19
N GLY A 212 6.05 19.19 -9.58
CA GLY A 212 6.36 18.10 -8.66
C GLY A 212 5.27 17.69 -7.67
N GLN A 213 4.12 18.37 -7.62
CA GLN A 213 3.01 18.06 -6.70
C GLN A 213 2.10 16.92 -7.18
N MET A 214 1.63 16.11 -6.23
CA MET A 214 0.48 15.22 -6.39
C MET A 214 -0.69 15.76 -5.56
N VAL A 215 -1.82 15.97 -6.22
CA VAL A 215 -3.05 16.52 -5.62
C VAL A 215 -4.15 15.48 -5.72
N ILE A 216 -4.64 14.97 -4.59
CA ILE A 216 -5.82 14.10 -4.56
C ILE A 216 -7.06 14.98 -4.45
N VAL A 217 -8.00 14.81 -5.39
CA VAL A 217 -9.32 15.43 -5.37
C VAL A 217 -10.35 14.33 -5.12
N ALA A 218 -11.14 14.44 -4.06
CA ALA A 218 -12.06 13.38 -3.66
C ALA A 218 -13.47 13.87 -3.36
N ALA A 219 -14.45 13.10 -3.81
CA ALA A 219 -15.87 13.41 -3.70
C ALA A 219 -16.73 12.16 -3.45
N ARG A 220 -17.97 12.37 -3.00
CA ARG A 220 -18.98 11.32 -2.81
C ARG A 220 -19.58 10.89 -4.17
N PRO A 221 -19.57 9.59 -4.54
CA PRO A 221 -20.33 9.11 -5.69
C PRO A 221 -21.83 9.41 -5.56
N ALA A 222 -22.49 9.70 -6.68
CA ALA A 222 -23.82 10.31 -6.71
C ALA A 222 -24.91 9.54 -5.91
N VAL A 223 -25.54 10.23 -4.95
CA VAL A 223 -26.62 9.68 -4.10
C VAL A 223 -27.96 9.66 -4.84
N GLY A 224 -28.17 8.64 -5.70
CA GLY A 224 -29.30 8.61 -6.65
C GLY A 224 -30.05 7.28 -6.86
N LYS A 225 -29.69 6.16 -6.21
CA LYS A 225 -30.17 4.80 -6.56
C LYS A 225 -31.29 4.25 -5.65
N ALA A 226 -32.40 4.98 -5.46
CA ALA A 226 -33.57 4.53 -4.68
C ALA A 226 -34.72 4.01 -5.56
N LEU A 227 -35.52 3.08 -5.03
CA LEU A 227 -36.62 2.39 -5.72
C LEU A 227 -37.81 2.12 -4.79
N ALA A 228 -39.03 2.10 -5.33
CA ALA A 228 -40.25 1.81 -4.56
C ALA A 228 -40.23 0.38 -3.99
N LEU A 229 -40.79 0.15 -2.80
CA LEU A 229 -40.68 -1.14 -2.11
C LEU A 229 -41.27 -2.32 -2.90
N ASP A 230 -42.32 -2.09 -3.68
CA ASP A 230 -42.95 -3.06 -4.57
C ASP A 230 -42.14 -3.36 -5.85
N THR A 231 -41.04 -2.64 -6.12
CA THR A 231 -40.20 -2.86 -7.30
C THR A 231 -39.69 -4.31 -7.35
N PRO A 232 -39.99 -5.08 -8.41
CA PRO A 232 -39.52 -6.45 -8.55
C PRO A 232 -38.01 -6.48 -8.86
N LEU A 233 -37.28 -7.35 -8.18
CA LEU A 233 -35.84 -7.59 -8.34
C LEU A 233 -35.62 -9.06 -8.76
N PRO A 234 -34.84 -9.34 -9.82
CA PRO A 234 -34.54 -10.70 -10.24
C PRO A 234 -33.54 -11.32 -9.27
N THR A 235 -33.77 -12.59 -8.94
CA THR A 235 -32.86 -13.42 -8.15
C THR A 235 -32.44 -14.63 -9.00
N PRO A 236 -31.36 -15.35 -8.63
CA PRO A 236 -30.95 -16.58 -9.33
C PRO A 236 -32.03 -17.69 -9.35
N HIS A 237 -33.12 -17.53 -8.58
CA HIS A 237 -34.19 -18.52 -8.41
C HIS A 237 -35.59 -17.97 -8.70
N GLY A 238 -35.72 -16.72 -9.18
CA GLY A 238 -37.00 -16.10 -9.49
C GLY A 238 -37.00 -14.58 -9.30
N TRP A 239 -37.92 -14.10 -8.47
CA TRP A 239 -38.17 -12.67 -8.23
C TRP A 239 -38.43 -12.42 -6.74
N THR A 240 -37.92 -11.29 -6.25
CA THR A 240 -38.23 -10.71 -4.92
C THR A 240 -38.65 -9.24 -5.10
N THR A 241 -38.95 -8.51 -4.02
CA THR A 241 -39.24 -7.06 -4.07
C THR A 241 -38.18 -6.23 -3.35
N MET A 242 -38.13 -4.92 -3.61
CA MET A 242 -37.28 -3.96 -2.89
C MET A 242 -37.69 -3.76 -1.41
N GLY A 243 -38.88 -4.22 -1.01
CA GLY A 243 -39.32 -4.31 0.38
C GLY A 243 -38.81 -5.60 1.04
N ASP A 244 -39.02 -6.74 0.38
CA ASP A 244 -38.73 -8.07 0.93
C ASP A 244 -37.23 -8.44 0.86
N VAL A 245 -36.45 -7.76 0.03
CA VAL A 245 -35.00 -7.99 -0.07
C VAL A 245 -34.30 -7.67 1.25
N ALA A 246 -33.49 -8.61 1.72
CA ALA A 246 -32.74 -8.54 2.98
C ALA A 246 -31.23 -8.67 2.74
N VAL A 247 -30.43 -8.23 3.71
CA VAL A 247 -28.99 -8.48 3.72
C VAL A 247 -28.75 -9.99 3.83
N GLY A 248 -27.86 -10.52 2.99
CA GLY A 248 -27.64 -11.95 2.79
C GLY A 248 -28.48 -12.59 1.67
N GLY A 249 -29.49 -11.90 1.12
CA GLY A 249 -30.26 -12.39 -0.03
C GLY A 249 -29.52 -12.21 -1.36
N GLU A 250 -29.80 -13.07 -2.35
CA GLU A 250 -29.20 -12.99 -3.69
C GLU A 250 -30.06 -12.23 -4.69
N LEU A 251 -29.41 -11.37 -5.47
CA LEU A 251 -29.91 -10.72 -6.67
C LEU A 251 -29.06 -11.14 -7.88
N VAL A 252 -29.37 -10.62 -9.06
CA VAL A 252 -28.53 -10.74 -10.25
C VAL A 252 -27.72 -9.43 -10.45
N ALA A 253 -26.51 -9.52 -11.00
CA ALA A 253 -25.58 -8.42 -11.30
C ALA A 253 -25.70 -7.88 -12.75
N ALA A 254 -25.02 -6.77 -13.05
CA ALA A 254 -25.09 -6.06 -14.33
C ALA A 254 -24.82 -6.92 -15.57
N ASP A 255 -23.89 -7.88 -15.46
CA ASP A 255 -23.53 -8.85 -16.49
C ASP A 255 -24.56 -10.00 -16.62
N GLY A 256 -25.18 -10.40 -15.52
CA GLY A 256 -26.10 -11.53 -15.41
C GLY A 256 -25.69 -12.59 -14.38
N THR A 257 -24.60 -12.40 -13.63
CA THR A 257 -24.16 -13.33 -12.57
C THR A 257 -24.97 -13.17 -11.28
N PRO A 258 -25.02 -14.18 -10.39
CA PRO A 258 -25.50 -14.02 -9.01
C PRO A 258 -24.62 -13.04 -8.20
N THR A 259 -25.24 -12.20 -7.37
CA THR A 259 -24.54 -11.38 -6.38
C THR A 259 -25.41 -11.18 -5.14
N ARG A 260 -24.79 -11.12 -3.97
CA ARG A 260 -25.48 -11.09 -2.68
C ARG A 260 -25.57 -9.67 -2.13
N VAL A 261 -26.71 -9.34 -1.54
CA VAL A 261 -26.99 -8.05 -0.91
C VAL A 261 -26.22 -7.96 0.40
N VAL A 262 -25.28 -7.03 0.48
CA VAL A 262 -24.43 -6.79 1.66
C VAL A 262 -24.91 -5.64 2.54
N ALA A 263 -25.76 -4.74 2.02
CA ALA A 263 -26.40 -3.71 2.82
C ALA A 263 -27.74 -3.27 2.20
N ALA A 264 -28.64 -2.77 3.04
CA ALA A 264 -29.90 -2.16 2.64
C ALA A 264 -30.20 -0.95 3.51
N THR A 265 -30.81 0.11 2.95
CA THR A 265 -31.19 1.29 3.72
C THR A 265 -32.52 1.08 4.44
N GLU A 266 -32.83 1.98 5.37
CA GLU A 266 -34.21 2.22 5.80
C GLU A 266 -35.08 2.76 4.66
N VAL A 267 -36.39 2.86 4.94
CA VAL A 267 -37.43 3.25 4.00
C VAL A 267 -37.63 4.78 4.00
N MET A 268 -37.13 5.43 2.96
CA MET A 268 -37.33 6.86 2.70
C MET A 268 -38.77 7.14 2.26
N ARG A 269 -39.31 8.30 2.63
CA ARG A 269 -40.67 8.76 2.29
C ARG A 269 -40.65 10.20 1.81
N GLY A 270 -41.72 10.68 1.15
CA GLY A 270 -41.85 12.08 0.73
C GLY A 270 -41.14 12.46 -0.57
N ARG A 271 -40.48 11.53 -1.28
CA ARG A 271 -39.89 11.78 -2.61
C ARG A 271 -40.98 11.89 -3.69
N PRO A 272 -40.89 12.81 -4.67
CA PRO A 272 -41.73 12.79 -5.86
C PRO A 272 -41.48 11.51 -6.66
N CYS A 273 -42.54 10.78 -7.01
CA CYS A 273 -42.48 9.50 -7.71
C CYS A 273 -43.32 9.53 -8.99
N TYR A 274 -42.92 8.73 -9.97
CA TYR A 274 -43.56 8.60 -11.27
C TYR A 274 -43.67 7.12 -11.64
N GLU A 275 -44.82 6.74 -12.18
CA GLU A 275 -45.08 5.43 -12.77
C GLU A 275 -44.75 5.49 -14.26
N LEU A 276 -43.69 4.78 -14.68
CA LEU A 276 -43.39 4.58 -16.10
C LEU A 276 -44.15 3.34 -16.60
N GLU A 277 -44.69 3.43 -17.80
CA GLU A 277 -45.47 2.38 -18.47
C GLU A 277 -44.78 2.02 -19.80
N PHE A 278 -44.60 0.72 -20.06
CA PHE A 278 -43.85 0.19 -21.18
C PHE A 278 -44.74 -0.44 -22.26
N ALA A 279 -44.25 -0.49 -23.50
CA ALA A 279 -44.97 -1.04 -24.65
C ALA A 279 -45.28 -2.56 -24.55
N ASP A 280 -44.69 -3.25 -23.58
CA ASP A 280 -44.99 -4.66 -23.25
C ASP A 280 -46.06 -4.82 -22.16
N GLY A 281 -46.68 -3.71 -21.72
CA GLY A 281 -47.70 -3.69 -20.68
C GLY A 281 -47.16 -3.75 -19.24
N THR A 282 -45.84 -3.73 -19.05
CA THR A 282 -45.25 -3.61 -17.70
C THR A 282 -45.21 -2.15 -17.23
N ALA A 283 -45.19 -1.95 -15.91
CA ALA A 283 -45.06 -0.63 -15.29
C ALA A 283 -44.10 -0.68 -14.10
N VAL A 284 -43.52 0.47 -13.75
CA VAL A 284 -42.63 0.63 -12.59
C VAL A 284 -42.78 2.01 -11.95
N VAL A 285 -42.93 2.04 -10.62
CA VAL A 285 -42.88 3.29 -9.84
C VAL A 285 -41.45 3.55 -9.37
N ALA A 286 -40.88 4.67 -9.79
CA ALA A 286 -39.55 5.12 -9.36
C ALA A 286 -39.58 6.58 -8.92
N ASP A 287 -38.62 6.98 -8.08
CA ASP A 287 -38.48 8.38 -7.72
C ASP A 287 -37.95 9.22 -8.89
N ALA A 288 -38.29 10.50 -8.90
CA ALA A 288 -38.01 11.43 -9.99
C ALA A 288 -36.54 11.50 -10.41
N ARG A 289 -35.59 11.17 -9.52
CA ARG A 289 -34.14 11.20 -9.77
C ARG A 289 -33.53 9.83 -10.15
N HIS A 290 -34.31 8.75 -10.15
CA HIS A 290 -33.83 7.44 -10.60
C HIS A 290 -33.45 7.49 -12.09
N GLN A 291 -32.28 6.94 -12.46
CA GLN A 291 -31.69 7.09 -13.80
C GLN A 291 -31.86 5.82 -14.65
N TRP A 292 -32.22 6.02 -15.91
CA TRP A 292 -32.54 4.96 -16.87
C TRP A 292 -31.61 4.99 -18.09
N PRO A 293 -31.05 3.85 -18.52
CA PRO A 293 -30.27 3.76 -19.75
C PRO A 293 -31.18 3.80 -20.98
N THR A 294 -31.24 4.95 -21.63
CA THR A 294 -32.10 5.19 -22.80
C THR A 294 -31.35 4.95 -24.12
N LEU A 295 -32.13 4.65 -25.14
CA LEU A 295 -31.75 4.50 -26.54
C LEU A 295 -32.82 5.22 -27.37
N ARG A 296 -32.39 6.08 -28.29
CA ARG A 296 -33.26 6.92 -29.12
C ARG A 296 -32.95 6.65 -30.60
N GLU A 297 -33.98 6.50 -31.43
CA GLU A 297 -33.78 6.43 -32.88
C GLU A 297 -33.48 7.82 -33.45
N GLY A 298 -32.24 8.04 -33.89
CA GLY A 298 -31.82 9.24 -34.63
C GLY A 298 -31.62 8.94 -36.12
N SER A 299 -31.46 10.00 -36.93
CA SER A 299 -31.22 9.89 -38.38
C SER A 299 -29.92 9.19 -38.78
N GLY A 300 -29.00 8.97 -37.82
CA GLY A 300 -27.78 8.18 -37.97
C GLY A 300 -27.80 6.81 -37.28
N GLY A 301 -28.94 6.36 -36.73
CA GLY A 301 -29.07 5.11 -35.97
C GLY A 301 -29.37 5.32 -34.48
N PRO A 302 -29.27 4.26 -33.65
CA PRO A 302 -29.63 4.29 -32.25
C PRO A 302 -28.60 5.03 -31.39
N VAL A 303 -29.02 6.09 -30.70
CA VAL A 303 -28.19 6.90 -29.79
C VAL A 303 -28.46 6.47 -28.35
N HIS A 304 -27.43 5.99 -27.64
CA HIS A 304 -27.48 5.65 -26.22
C HIS A 304 -27.31 6.89 -25.32
N GLY A 305 -27.94 6.89 -24.14
CA GLY A 305 -27.77 7.93 -23.12
C GLY A 305 -28.41 7.58 -21.78
N LEU A 306 -28.40 8.53 -20.84
CA LEU A 306 -29.05 8.41 -19.52
C LEU A 306 -30.10 9.52 -19.33
N ALA A 307 -31.27 9.16 -18.80
CA ALA A 307 -32.35 10.10 -18.46
C ALA A 307 -32.99 9.73 -17.10
N THR A 308 -33.43 10.70 -16.31
CA THR A 308 -34.15 10.42 -15.05
C THR A 308 -35.63 10.10 -15.26
N THR A 309 -36.29 9.46 -14.28
CA THR A 309 -37.75 9.22 -14.32
C THR A 309 -38.54 10.53 -14.48
N GLY A 310 -38.07 11.62 -13.88
CA GLY A 310 -38.67 12.95 -14.03
C GLY A 310 -38.45 13.57 -15.42
N GLU A 311 -37.27 13.36 -16.02
CA GLU A 311 -37.01 13.76 -17.42
C GLU A 311 -37.88 12.97 -18.41
N LEU A 312 -38.00 11.65 -18.22
CA LEU A 312 -38.89 10.79 -19.04
C LEU A 312 -40.37 11.20 -18.91
N ALA A 313 -40.80 11.60 -17.71
CA ALA A 313 -42.14 12.13 -17.50
C ALA A 313 -42.36 13.46 -18.21
N ALA A 314 -41.45 14.43 -18.02
CA ALA A 314 -41.54 15.72 -18.70
C ALA A 314 -41.53 15.58 -20.23
N GLU A 315 -40.71 14.67 -20.78
CA GLU A 315 -40.60 14.45 -22.22
C GLU A 315 -41.86 13.83 -22.83
N LEU A 316 -42.53 12.94 -22.10
CA LEU A 316 -43.80 12.33 -22.55
C LEU A 316 -45.01 13.24 -22.33
N GLU A 317 -45.01 14.12 -21.32
CA GLU A 317 -46.06 15.14 -21.11
C GLU A 317 -46.07 16.23 -22.22
N HIS A 318 -44.95 16.46 -22.92
CA HIS A 318 -44.82 17.51 -23.95
C HIS A 318 -44.93 16.99 -25.40
N ALA A 319 -45.28 15.71 -25.61
CA ALA A 319 -45.45 15.15 -26.95
C ALA A 319 -46.72 15.69 -27.66
N PRO A 320 -46.62 16.19 -28.92
CA PRO A 320 -47.76 16.81 -29.60
C PRO A 320 -48.81 15.78 -30.04
N ALA A 321 -50.05 15.96 -29.59
CA ALA A 321 -51.17 15.07 -29.88
C ALA A 321 -51.45 14.93 -31.40
N GLY A 322 -51.04 13.79 -31.96
CA GLY A 322 -51.18 13.47 -33.40
C GLY A 322 -49.88 12.96 -34.03
N GLY A 323 -48.72 13.27 -33.45
CA GLY A 323 -47.45 12.61 -33.76
C GLY A 323 -47.26 11.39 -32.86
N GLY A 324 -46.94 10.23 -33.42
CA GLY A 324 -46.55 9.07 -32.62
C GLY A 324 -45.26 9.38 -31.85
N PRO A 325 -45.15 9.05 -30.54
CA PRO A 325 -44.02 9.50 -29.72
C PRO A 325 -42.70 8.92 -30.23
N ALA A 326 -41.66 9.75 -30.31
CA ALA A 326 -40.32 9.33 -30.70
C ALA A 326 -39.85 8.16 -29.80
N GLY A 327 -39.19 7.17 -30.39
CA GLY A 327 -38.88 5.90 -29.73
C GLY A 327 -37.83 6.03 -28.62
N ILE A 328 -38.25 6.37 -27.40
CA ILE A 328 -37.44 6.18 -26.19
C ILE A 328 -37.55 4.71 -25.77
N ALA A 329 -36.44 3.97 -25.90
CA ALA A 329 -36.36 2.58 -25.46
C ALA A 329 -35.25 2.39 -24.42
N ILE A 330 -35.44 1.50 -23.45
CA ILE A 330 -34.46 1.20 -22.40
C ILE A 330 -33.58 0.03 -22.84
N ALA A 331 -32.27 0.23 -22.83
CA ALA A 331 -31.32 -0.67 -23.50
C ALA A 331 -30.97 -1.93 -22.68
N ALA A 332 -30.95 -3.09 -23.34
CA ALA A 332 -30.42 -4.35 -22.81
C ALA A 332 -29.19 -4.80 -23.63
N ARG A 333 -28.08 -5.16 -22.96
CA ARG A 333 -26.89 -5.72 -23.62
C ARG A 333 -26.93 -7.25 -23.68
N ARG A 334 -26.22 -7.83 -24.66
CA ARG A 334 -26.09 -9.28 -24.85
C ARG A 334 -24.98 -9.85 -23.96
N PRO A 335 -25.13 -11.07 -23.42
CA PRO A 335 -24.01 -11.86 -22.93
C PRO A 335 -23.30 -12.57 -24.11
N GLY A 336 -21.99 -12.77 -23.97
CA GLY A 336 -21.21 -13.68 -24.81
C GLY A 336 -20.53 -13.06 -26.04
N GLU A 337 -19.38 -12.42 -25.84
CA GLU A 337 -18.35 -12.27 -26.89
C GLU A 337 -16.94 -12.31 -26.27
N ASN A 338 -16.64 -13.45 -25.61
CA ASN A 338 -15.27 -13.92 -25.36
C ASN A 338 -15.31 -15.46 -25.21
N THR A 339 -14.28 -16.16 -25.69
CA THR A 339 -14.38 -17.61 -26.01
C THR A 339 -13.73 -18.54 -24.98
N ALA A 340 -14.54 -19.44 -24.44
CA ALA A 340 -14.23 -20.81 -24.03
C ALA A 340 -13.05 -21.11 -23.08
N ALA A 341 -13.40 -21.38 -21.82
CA ALA A 341 -12.84 -22.49 -21.03
C ALA A 341 -13.98 -23.12 -20.21
N GLU A 342 -13.92 -24.43 -19.93
CA GLU A 342 -15.04 -25.20 -19.36
C GLU A 342 -14.91 -25.52 -17.86
N SER A 343 -16.04 -25.99 -17.30
CA SER A 343 -16.22 -26.67 -16.00
C SER A 343 -16.24 -25.81 -14.72
N GLY A 344 -17.13 -26.05 -13.74
CA GLY A 344 -18.40 -26.80 -13.79
C GLY A 344 -18.74 -27.56 -12.50
N CYS A 345 -19.93 -27.33 -11.94
CA CYS A 345 -20.54 -28.26 -10.97
C CYS A 345 -22.09 -28.21 -11.03
N ARG A 346 -22.75 -29.11 -10.29
CA ARG A 346 -24.18 -29.44 -10.44
C ARG A 346 -25.08 -28.84 -9.36
N ALA A 347 -26.37 -28.75 -9.69
CA ALA A 347 -27.43 -28.28 -8.80
C ALA A 347 -27.77 -29.24 -7.65
N ALA A 348 -28.30 -28.67 -6.56
CA ALA A 348 -29.13 -29.33 -5.56
C ALA A 348 -30.46 -28.56 -5.45
N ALA A 349 -31.55 -29.19 -5.00
CA ALA A 349 -32.90 -28.63 -5.18
C ALA A 349 -33.86 -28.83 -3.99
N ALA A 350 -34.82 -27.90 -3.93
CA ALA A 350 -36.15 -28.00 -3.32
C ALA A 350 -36.30 -28.05 -1.78
N ALA A 351 -36.98 -27.02 -1.26
CA ALA A 351 -38.14 -27.16 -0.39
C ALA A 351 -39.13 -26.00 -0.65
N ARG A 352 -40.45 -26.23 -0.50
CA ARG A 352 -41.52 -25.22 -0.59
C ARG A 352 -42.60 -25.50 0.46
N THR A 353 -43.12 -24.45 1.10
CA THR A 353 -44.40 -24.47 1.82
C THR A 353 -45.13 -23.13 1.61
N PRO A 354 -46.45 -23.07 1.34
CA PRO A 354 -47.14 -21.86 0.87
C PRO A 354 -48.15 -21.22 1.86
N GLY A 355 -48.58 -19.98 1.59
CA GLY A 355 -49.79 -19.39 2.19
C GLY A 355 -50.06 -17.93 1.78
N ALA A 356 -51.31 -17.61 1.38
CA ALA A 356 -51.88 -16.28 1.08
C ALA A 356 -51.06 -15.36 0.12
N ALA A 357 -51.29 -15.26 -1.19
CA ALA A 357 -52.52 -15.00 -1.97
C ALA A 357 -53.09 -13.57 -1.82
N ALA A 358 -53.46 -12.84 -2.89
CA ALA A 358 -53.23 -13.05 -4.33
C ALA A 358 -53.58 -11.78 -5.14
N LEU A 359 -52.90 -11.55 -6.28
CA LEU A 359 -53.41 -10.88 -7.48
C LEU A 359 -52.40 -11.04 -8.64
N LEU A 360 -52.87 -10.88 -9.89
CA LEU A 360 -52.13 -11.02 -11.16
C LEU A 360 -51.59 -12.43 -11.49
N ASP A 361 -52.41 -13.17 -12.25
CA ASP A 361 -52.05 -14.41 -12.94
C ASP A 361 -51.34 -14.11 -14.28
N PRO A 362 -50.14 -14.66 -14.54
CA PRO A 362 -49.48 -14.58 -15.84
C PRO A 362 -49.82 -15.81 -16.70
N GLN A 363 -50.73 -15.66 -17.66
CA GLN A 363 -50.99 -16.68 -18.68
C GLN A 363 -49.70 -17.02 -19.46
N PRO A 364 -49.39 -18.31 -19.70
CA PRO A 364 -48.22 -18.70 -20.48
C PRO A 364 -48.46 -18.45 -21.98
N VAL A 365 -47.38 -18.11 -22.69
CA VAL A 365 -47.34 -18.11 -24.16
C VAL A 365 -46.16 -18.98 -24.59
N ASP A 366 -46.40 -19.87 -25.55
CA ASP A 366 -45.53 -21.02 -25.83
C ASP A 366 -44.14 -20.68 -26.40
N GLY A 367 -43.21 -21.59 -26.14
CA GLY A 367 -41.84 -21.51 -26.64
C GLY A 367 -41.74 -21.79 -28.15
N SER A 368 -41.44 -20.76 -28.93
CA SER A 368 -40.79 -20.88 -30.24
C SER A 368 -39.75 -19.77 -30.42
N ALA A 369 -38.76 -19.97 -31.29
CA ALA A 369 -37.49 -19.24 -31.22
C ALA A 369 -37.55 -17.79 -31.73
N GLY A 370 -37.05 -16.85 -30.92
CA GLY A 370 -36.78 -15.46 -31.30
C GLY A 370 -35.39 -15.02 -30.81
N ARG A 371 -34.62 -14.33 -31.66
CA ARG A 371 -33.25 -13.89 -31.34
C ARG A 371 -33.22 -12.50 -30.71
N GLY A 372 -32.55 -12.38 -29.56
CA GLY A 372 -32.06 -11.12 -29.00
C GLY A 372 -33.04 -10.38 -28.08
N GLY A 373 -32.52 -9.81 -27.00
CA GLY A 373 -33.26 -8.86 -26.17
C GLY A 373 -33.39 -7.52 -26.89
N ALA A 374 -34.61 -7.15 -27.27
CA ALA A 374 -34.93 -5.83 -27.81
C ALA A 374 -35.03 -4.79 -26.67
N PRO A 375 -34.75 -3.50 -26.92
CA PRO A 375 -34.85 -2.47 -25.89
C PRO A 375 -36.32 -2.12 -25.59
N HIS A 376 -36.66 -1.94 -24.31
CA HIS A 376 -38.05 -1.78 -23.85
C HIS A 376 -38.55 -0.33 -24.06
N ARG A 377 -39.49 -0.12 -24.98
CA ARG A 377 -40.04 1.22 -25.28
C ARG A 377 -40.93 1.76 -24.16
N VAL A 378 -40.67 2.97 -23.68
CA VAL A 378 -41.56 3.69 -22.75
C VAL A 378 -42.72 4.29 -23.56
N ILE A 379 -43.95 4.16 -23.07
CA ILE A 379 -45.16 4.68 -23.75
C ILE A 379 -45.92 5.72 -22.94
N ALA A 380 -45.84 5.69 -21.61
CA ALA A 380 -46.39 6.72 -20.73
C ALA A 380 -45.54 6.87 -19.46
N ALA A 381 -45.69 8.02 -18.80
CA ALA A 381 -45.02 8.32 -17.55
C ALA A 381 -45.94 9.25 -16.74
N ARG A 382 -46.52 8.73 -15.66
CA ARG A 382 -47.58 9.41 -14.90
C ARG A 382 -47.09 9.70 -13.48
N ARG A 383 -47.17 10.96 -13.04
CA ARG A 383 -46.82 11.35 -11.67
C ARG A 383 -47.76 10.68 -10.67
N VAL A 384 -47.22 10.02 -9.65
CA VAL A 384 -47.99 9.34 -8.60
C VAL A 384 -47.79 10.00 -7.24
N ALA A 385 -48.62 9.61 -6.26
CA ALA A 385 -48.40 9.96 -4.86
C ALA A 385 -47.02 9.46 -4.39
N SER A 386 -46.44 10.13 -3.39
CA SER A 386 -45.13 9.73 -2.86
C SER A 386 -45.20 8.36 -2.19
N VAL A 387 -44.65 7.34 -2.84
CA VAL A 387 -44.50 6.00 -2.28
C VAL A 387 -43.24 5.89 -1.42
N PRO A 388 -43.17 4.94 -0.47
CA PRO A 388 -41.94 4.67 0.26
C PRO A 388 -40.90 4.02 -0.67
N VAL A 389 -39.64 4.44 -0.57
CA VAL A 389 -38.53 3.97 -1.42
C VAL A 389 -37.30 3.56 -0.59
N ARG A 390 -36.46 2.67 -1.12
CA ARG A 390 -35.31 2.06 -0.44
C ARG A 390 -34.15 1.82 -1.42
N CYS A 391 -32.93 1.66 -0.90
CA CYS A 391 -31.74 1.30 -1.66
C CYS A 391 -31.14 -0.01 -1.12
N VAL A 392 -30.49 -0.80 -1.98
CA VAL A 392 -29.61 -1.91 -1.57
C VAL A 392 -28.21 -1.77 -2.20
N GLN A 393 -27.25 -2.51 -1.64
CA GLN A 393 -25.87 -2.66 -2.11
C GLN A 393 -25.54 -4.15 -2.20
N VAL A 394 -24.80 -4.53 -3.24
CA VAL A 394 -24.36 -5.91 -3.49
C VAL A 394 -22.83 -6.05 -3.45
N ASP A 395 -22.32 -7.29 -3.45
CA ASP A 395 -20.89 -7.62 -3.44
C ASP A 395 -20.22 -7.77 -4.81
N HIS A 396 -20.96 -7.67 -5.94
CA HIS A 396 -20.37 -7.69 -7.29
C HIS A 396 -19.26 -6.63 -7.45
N PRO A 397 -18.15 -6.90 -8.17
CA PRO A 397 -17.05 -5.94 -8.35
C PRO A 397 -17.48 -4.54 -8.79
N ASP A 398 -18.35 -4.44 -9.80
CA ASP A 398 -18.89 -3.16 -10.30
C ASP A 398 -19.84 -2.46 -9.31
N ARG A 399 -20.27 -3.17 -8.25
CA ARG A 399 -21.32 -2.78 -7.31
C ARG A 399 -22.67 -2.48 -7.96
N LEU A 400 -22.93 -3.15 -9.10
CA LEU A 400 -24.14 -3.04 -9.88
C LEU A 400 -25.01 -4.29 -9.74
N TYR A 401 -26.27 -4.08 -9.36
CA TYR A 401 -27.29 -5.12 -9.34
C TYR A 401 -28.43 -4.77 -10.27
N LEU A 402 -29.19 -5.79 -10.64
CA LEU A 402 -30.35 -5.63 -11.49
C LEU A 402 -31.55 -5.21 -10.64
N ALA A 403 -32.00 -3.98 -10.87
CA ALA A 403 -33.36 -3.58 -10.51
C ALA A 403 -34.28 -3.78 -11.71
N THR A 404 -35.51 -4.25 -11.47
CA THR A 404 -36.45 -4.65 -12.53
C THR A 404 -35.78 -5.62 -13.53
N ARG A 405 -36.09 -5.50 -14.81
CA ARG A 405 -35.46 -6.29 -15.87
C ARG A 405 -34.23 -5.56 -16.52
N ALA A 406 -33.74 -4.40 -16.01
CA ALA A 406 -33.10 -3.34 -16.86
C ALA A 406 -31.72 -2.60 -16.57
N ARG A 407 -31.02 -2.65 -15.40
CA ARG A 407 -29.50 -2.64 -15.22
C ARG A 407 -28.46 -1.46 -14.88
N ILE A 408 -28.53 -0.10 -15.08
CA ILE A 408 -27.28 0.79 -15.28
C ILE A 408 -26.98 2.01 -14.29
N PRO A 409 -25.74 2.63 -14.19
CA PRO A 409 -25.28 3.65 -13.17
C PRO A 409 -24.57 4.99 -13.65
N THR A 410 -23.92 5.76 -12.72
CA THR A 410 -23.16 7.08 -12.79
C THR A 410 -22.25 7.29 -11.52
N HIS A 411 -21.33 8.27 -11.24
CA HIS A 411 -20.52 9.39 -11.89
C HIS A 411 -19.54 10.07 -10.85
N ASN A 412 -18.43 10.79 -11.21
CA ASN A 412 -17.65 11.68 -10.27
C ASN A 412 -16.92 12.99 -10.79
N SER A 413 -16.67 13.21 -12.10
CA SER A 413 -15.47 13.92 -12.62
C SER A 413 -15.42 15.47 -12.75
N THR A 414 -16.38 16.25 -12.23
CA THR A 414 -16.58 17.66 -12.72
C THR A 414 -15.50 18.68 -12.30
N LEU A 415 -15.02 18.68 -11.05
CA LEU A 415 -14.10 19.72 -10.56
C LEU A 415 -12.73 19.69 -11.26
N ALA A 416 -12.23 18.51 -11.61
CA ALA A 416 -10.95 18.40 -12.32
C ALA A 416 -11.03 18.90 -13.78
N LEU A 417 -12.24 18.88 -14.38
CA LEU A 417 -12.48 19.53 -15.67
C LEU A 417 -12.43 21.06 -15.55
N ASP A 418 -12.93 21.66 -14.46
CA ASP A 418 -12.75 23.10 -14.20
C ASP A 418 -11.27 23.48 -14.11
N PHE A 419 -10.44 22.69 -13.41
CA PHE A 419 -8.99 22.91 -13.32
C PHE A 419 -8.28 22.79 -14.68
N ALA A 420 -8.54 21.72 -15.45
CA ALA A 420 -7.96 21.54 -16.78
C ALA A 420 -8.38 22.67 -17.75
N ARG A 421 -9.62 23.17 -17.61
CA ARG A 421 -10.15 24.28 -18.39
C ARG A 421 -9.52 25.63 -18.01
N ALA A 422 -9.21 25.83 -16.73
CA ALA A 422 -8.45 26.98 -16.26
C ALA A 422 -7.01 26.97 -16.78
N ALA A 423 -6.32 25.82 -16.74
CA ALA A 423 -4.98 25.67 -17.30
C ALA A 423 -4.95 25.92 -18.82
N SER A 424 -5.68 25.12 -19.60
CA SER A 424 -5.53 25.11 -21.06
C SER A 424 -6.39 26.13 -21.81
N ILE A 425 -7.64 26.39 -21.40
CA ILE A 425 -8.50 27.32 -22.16
C ILE A 425 -8.23 28.76 -21.74
N LYS A 426 -8.27 29.06 -20.44
CA LYS A 426 -8.03 30.44 -19.95
C LYS A 426 -6.56 30.88 -20.07
N ASN A 427 -5.61 30.00 -19.75
CA ASN A 427 -4.19 30.36 -19.63
C ASN A 427 -3.26 29.73 -20.68
N GLN A 428 -3.81 28.96 -21.64
CA GLN A 428 -3.06 28.34 -22.74
C GLN A 428 -1.89 27.42 -22.30
N LEU A 429 -1.97 26.86 -21.08
CA LEU A 429 -1.00 25.91 -20.56
C LEU A 429 -1.38 24.48 -20.98
N THR A 430 -0.43 23.72 -21.53
CA THR A 430 -0.67 22.35 -22.00
C THR A 430 -1.12 21.43 -20.86
N SER A 431 -2.26 20.75 -21.01
CA SER A 431 -2.72 19.76 -20.04
C SER A 431 -3.22 18.47 -20.69
N VAL A 432 -3.22 17.38 -19.92
CA VAL A 432 -3.77 16.08 -20.35
C VAL A 432 -4.78 15.55 -19.33
N PHE A 433 -5.90 15.03 -19.83
CA PHE A 433 -6.96 14.41 -19.03
C PHE A 433 -7.12 12.94 -19.46
N PHE A 434 -6.69 12.02 -18.60
CA PHE A 434 -6.94 10.59 -18.74
C PHE A 434 -8.27 10.25 -18.07
N SER A 435 -9.25 9.75 -18.82
CA SER A 435 -10.55 9.33 -18.26
C SER A 435 -10.82 7.86 -18.52
N LEU A 436 -11.16 7.17 -17.44
CA LEU A 436 -11.43 5.75 -17.35
C LEU A 436 -12.93 5.50 -17.10
N GLU A 437 -13.68 6.50 -16.61
CA GLU A 437 -15.14 6.45 -16.47
C GLU A 437 -15.90 7.07 -17.66
N MET A 438 -15.40 8.18 -18.22
CA MET A 438 -16.15 9.01 -19.17
C MET A 438 -15.50 9.06 -20.56
N GLY A 439 -16.27 8.73 -21.60
CA GLY A 439 -15.83 8.86 -22.98
C GLY A 439 -15.60 10.32 -23.40
N ARG A 440 -14.65 10.55 -24.31
CA ARG A 440 -14.17 11.87 -24.78
C ARG A 440 -15.30 12.80 -25.23
N ASN A 441 -16.32 12.27 -25.90
CA ASN A 441 -17.47 13.06 -26.34
C ASN A 441 -18.27 13.65 -25.17
N GLU A 442 -18.37 12.94 -24.03
CA GLU A 442 -19.03 13.46 -22.83
C GLU A 442 -18.22 14.58 -22.17
N ILE A 443 -16.90 14.41 -22.09
CA ILE A 443 -15.96 15.43 -21.61
C ILE A 443 -16.05 16.69 -22.47
N VAL A 444 -16.00 16.56 -23.80
CA VAL A 444 -16.11 17.68 -24.74
C VAL A 444 -17.47 18.39 -24.61
N MET A 445 -18.59 17.65 -24.48
CA MET A 445 -19.90 18.27 -24.23
C MET A 445 -19.94 19.05 -22.91
N ARG A 446 -19.32 18.54 -21.83
CA ARG A 446 -19.24 19.23 -20.54
C ARG A 446 -18.38 20.49 -20.60
N LEU A 447 -17.20 20.43 -21.23
CA LEU A 447 -16.33 21.59 -21.46
C LEU A 447 -17.03 22.70 -22.26
N LEU A 448 -17.70 22.32 -23.37
CA LEU A 448 -18.46 23.25 -24.20
C LEU A 448 -19.66 23.85 -23.45
N SER A 449 -20.41 23.04 -22.72
CA SER A 449 -21.52 23.50 -21.87
C SER A 449 -21.05 24.54 -20.84
N ALA A 450 -19.89 24.29 -20.22
CA ALA A 450 -19.32 25.12 -19.18
C ALA A 450 -18.77 26.47 -19.69
N GLU A 451 -18.13 26.52 -20.86
CA GLU A 451 -17.63 27.78 -21.46
C GLU A 451 -18.74 28.57 -22.15
N ALA A 452 -19.56 27.92 -22.98
CA ALA A 452 -20.64 28.59 -23.72
C ALA A 452 -21.78 29.05 -22.82
N ARG A 453 -21.87 28.53 -21.58
CA ARG A 453 -23.01 28.71 -20.67
C ARG A 453 -24.31 28.28 -21.34
N VAL A 454 -24.28 27.12 -21.98
CA VAL A 454 -25.43 26.42 -22.58
C VAL A 454 -25.66 25.18 -21.74
N ALA A 455 -26.88 24.93 -21.27
CA ALA A 455 -27.11 23.85 -20.31
C ALA A 455 -26.88 22.47 -20.94
N LEU A 456 -26.20 21.57 -20.22
CA LEU A 456 -25.76 20.28 -20.76
C LEU A 456 -26.94 19.41 -21.22
N HIS A 457 -28.09 19.51 -20.56
CA HIS A 457 -29.31 18.81 -20.97
C HIS A 457 -29.80 19.29 -22.34
N THR A 458 -29.74 20.61 -22.62
CA THR A 458 -30.13 21.24 -23.88
C THR A 458 -29.22 20.81 -25.03
N MET A 459 -27.91 20.72 -24.78
CA MET A 459 -26.94 20.19 -25.74
C MET A 459 -27.17 18.70 -26.02
N ARG A 460 -27.45 17.90 -24.98
CA ARG A 460 -27.70 16.45 -25.11
C ARG A 460 -29.06 16.10 -25.71
N SER A 461 -30.06 16.95 -25.61
CA SER A 461 -31.39 16.75 -26.20
C SER A 461 -31.53 17.31 -27.62
N GLY A 462 -30.57 18.14 -28.06
CA GLY A 462 -30.63 18.84 -29.34
C GLY A 462 -31.59 20.05 -29.35
N LEU A 463 -32.21 20.40 -28.21
CA LEU A 463 -33.17 21.50 -28.08
C LEU A 463 -32.49 22.89 -27.95
N MET A 464 -31.34 23.07 -28.62
CA MET A 464 -30.57 24.32 -28.58
C MET A 464 -31.25 25.43 -29.39
N THR A 465 -31.42 26.60 -28.78
CA THR A 465 -31.91 27.80 -29.48
C THR A 465 -30.83 28.42 -30.37
N ASP A 466 -31.21 29.30 -31.30
CA ASP A 466 -30.27 30.02 -32.14
C ASP A 466 -29.23 30.84 -31.35
N ASP A 467 -29.59 31.35 -30.16
CA ASP A 467 -28.61 32.02 -29.26
C ASP A 467 -27.73 31.01 -28.50
N ASP A 468 -28.22 29.82 -28.15
CA ASP A 468 -27.35 28.75 -27.62
C ASP A 468 -26.32 28.33 -28.67
N TRP A 469 -26.74 28.17 -29.92
CA TRP A 469 -25.83 27.92 -31.05
C TRP A 469 -24.85 29.09 -31.26
N ALA A 470 -25.30 30.34 -31.20
CA ALA A 470 -24.43 31.50 -31.29
C ALA A 470 -23.46 31.63 -30.10
N ARG A 471 -23.87 31.26 -28.88
CA ARG A 471 -22.99 31.17 -27.70
C ARG A 471 -21.96 30.05 -27.86
N LEU A 472 -22.37 28.87 -28.31
CA LEU A 472 -21.48 27.74 -28.58
C LEU A 472 -20.44 28.10 -29.65
N ALA A 473 -20.87 28.60 -30.82
CA ALA A 473 -19.98 28.95 -31.93
C ALA A 473 -18.94 30.01 -31.55
N ARG A 474 -19.31 31.00 -30.71
CA ARG A 474 -18.38 32.02 -30.19
C ARG A 474 -17.25 31.44 -29.33
N ARG A 475 -17.50 30.38 -28.55
CA ARG A 475 -16.49 29.73 -27.69
C ARG A 475 -15.80 28.53 -28.36
N MET A 476 -16.41 27.94 -29.38
CA MET A 476 -15.87 26.76 -30.08
C MET A 476 -14.46 26.98 -30.64
N GLY A 477 -14.15 28.19 -31.13
CA GLY A 477 -12.80 28.53 -31.60
C GLY A 477 -11.75 28.44 -30.49
N GLU A 478 -12.00 29.08 -29.34
CA GLU A 478 -11.10 29.10 -28.18
C GLU A 478 -10.89 27.69 -27.61
N VAL A 479 -11.98 26.92 -27.48
CA VAL A 479 -11.96 25.53 -26.99
C VAL A 479 -11.20 24.62 -27.96
N ALA A 480 -11.33 24.82 -29.27
CA ALA A 480 -10.63 24.02 -30.29
C ALA A 480 -9.14 24.40 -30.46
N SER A 481 -8.74 25.62 -30.07
CA SER A 481 -7.33 26.05 -30.09
C SER A 481 -6.56 25.71 -28.81
N ALA A 482 -7.25 25.41 -27.71
CA ALA A 482 -6.63 25.18 -26.41
C ALA A 482 -5.78 23.88 -26.39
N PRO A 483 -4.59 23.88 -25.75
CA PRO A 483 -3.71 22.71 -25.67
C PRO A 483 -4.16 21.69 -24.60
N LEU A 484 -5.42 21.25 -24.69
CA LEU A 484 -6.03 20.24 -23.82
C LEU A 484 -6.12 18.89 -24.55
N PHE A 485 -5.33 17.93 -24.10
CA PHE A 485 -5.33 16.56 -24.61
C PHE A 485 -6.28 15.68 -23.77
N ILE A 486 -7.11 14.86 -24.42
CA ILE A 486 -8.02 13.92 -23.75
C ILE A 486 -7.72 12.50 -24.24
N ASP A 487 -7.54 11.58 -23.31
CA ASP A 487 -7.32 10.16 -23.57
C ASP A 487 -8.36 9.33 -22.80
N ASP A 488 -9.28 8.72 -23.54
CA ASP A 488 -10.37 7.86 -23.07
C ASP A 488 -10.14 6.38 -23.38
N SER A 489 -8.87 5.95 -23.44
CA SER A 489 -8.51 4.54 -23.59
C SER A 489 -8.87 3.75 -22.31
N PRO A 490 -9.58 2.62 -22.41
CA PRO A 490 -9.86 1.77 -21.24
C PRO A 490 -8.58 1.08 -20.72
N ASN A 491 -8.59 0.72 -19.44
CA ASN A 491 -7.59 -0.15 -18.79
C ASN A 491 -6.12 0.33 -18.89
N LEU A 492 -5.88 1.65 -18.95
CA LEU A 492 -4.53 2.19 -19.09
C LEU A 492 -3.61 1.82 -17.92
N SER A 493 -2.45 1.26 -18.27
CA SER A 493 -1.37 1.00 -17.32
C SER A 493 -0.62 2.29 -16.93
N MET A 494 0.06 2.24 -15.78
CA MET A 494 0.92 3.34 -15.31
C MET A 494 2.10 3.60 -16.26
N MET A 495 2.60 2.57 -16.96
CA MET A 495 3.71 2.70 -17.90
C MET A 495 3.27 3.43 -19.18
N GLU A 496 2.08 3.12 -19.72
CA GLU A 496 1.52 3.86 -20.85
C GLU A 496 1.23 5.33 -20.50
N ILE A 497 0.65 5.60 -19.32
CA ILE A 497 0.39 6.97 -18.87
C ILE A 497 1.72 7.74 -18.76
N ARG A 498 2.76 7.15 -18.17
CA ARG A 498 4.11 7.76 -18.11
C ARG A 498 4.68 8.00 -19.50
N ALA A 499 4.62 7.03 -20.41
CA ALA A 499 5.11 7.17 -21.78
C ALA A 499 4.38 8.27 -22.59
N LYS A 500 3.04 8.32 -22.46
CA LYS A 500 2.19 9.36 -23.06
C LYS A 500 2.51 10.74 -22.50
N CYS A 501 2.68 10.86 -21.18
CA CYS A 501 3.06 12.13 -20.51
C CYS A 501 4.47 12.59 -20.89
N ARG A 502 5.48 11.70 -20.89
CA ARG A 502 6.85 12.00 -21.38
C ARG A 502 6.83 12.57 -22.80
N ARG A 503 6.08 11.94 -23.72
CA ARG A 503 5.94 12.40 -25.11
C ARG A 503 5.27 13.77 -25.21
N LEU A 504 4.19 14.00 -24.47
CA LEU A 504 3.52 15.32 -24.43
C LEU A 504 4.40 16.40 -23.79
N LYS A 505 5.19 16.07 -22.76
CA LYS A 505 6.17 16.99 -22.15
C LYS A 505 7.24 17.41 -23.15
N GLN A 506 7.76 16.46 -23.93
CA GLN A 506 8.77 16.72 -24.97
C GLN A 506 8.22 17.51 -26.18
N GLN A 507 6.97 17.27 -26.58
CA GLN A 507 6.38 17.86 -27.80
C GLN A 507 5.64 19.19 -27.56
N HIS A 508 5.07 19.39 -26.37
CA HIS A 508 4.14 20.47 -26.08
C HIS A 508 4.34 21.13 -24.69
N ASP A 509 5.44 20.82 -23.98
CA ASP A 509 5.74 21.31 -22.61
C ASP A 509 4.53 21.22 -21.66
N LEU A 510 4.04 20.00 -21.50
CA LEU A 510 2.99 19.61 -20.56
C LEU A 510 3.18 20.28 -19.17
N LYS A 511 2.12 20.93 -18.69
CA LYS A 511 2.07 21.67 -17.41
C LYS A 511 1.10 21.07 -16.38
N LEU A 512 0.13 20.26 -16.79
CA LEU A 512 -0.85 19.66 -15.87
C LEU A 512 -1.28 18.26 -16.35
N ILE A 513 -1.33 17.30 -15.42
CA ILE A 513 -1.85 15.95 -15.66
C ILE A 513 -3.09 15.76 -14.79
N VAL A 514 -4.15 15.17 -15.35
CA VAL A 514 -5.37 14.78 -14.62
C VAL A 514 -5.70 13.30 -14.91
N VAL A 515 -6.02 12.54 -13.86
CA VAL A 515 -6.36 11.11 -13.95
C VAL A 515 -7.70 10.84 -13.25
N ASP A 516 -8.66 10.27 -13.98
CA ASP A 516 -10.06 10.09 -13.59
C ASP A 516 -10.54 8.64 -13.79
N TYR A 517 -10.64 7.78 -12.77
CA TYR A 517 -10.25 7.94 -11.36
C TYR A 517 -9.36 6.77 -10.92
N LEU A 518 -8.56 6.97 -9.87
CA LEU A 518 -7.53 6.00 -9.42
C LEU A 518 -8.04 4.57 -9.33
N GLN A 519 -9.23 4.39 -8.74
CA GLN A 519 -9.83 3.08 -8.51
C GLN A 519 -10.35 2.35 -9.77
N LEU A 520 -10.09 2.84 -10.99
CA LEU A 520 -10.32 2.12 -12.27
C LEU A 520 -9.04 1.69 -13.01
N MET A 521 -7.86 2.16 -12.62
CA MET A 521 -6.61 1.70 -13.24
C MET A 521 -6.31 0.23 -12.93
N SER A 522 -5.39 -0.40 -13.66
CA SER A 522 -4.89 -1.75 -13.38
C SER A 522 -3.36 -1.81 -13.34
N SER A 523 -2.80 -2.49 -12.32
CA SER A 523 -1.38 -2.86 -12.28
C SER A 523 -1.05 -3.97 -13.26
N ALA A 524 0.16 -3.95 -13.85
CA ALA A 524 0.60 -4.99 -14.79
C ALA A 524 0.96 -6.33 -14.12
N GLY A 525 1.26 -6.31 -12.81
CA GLY A 525 1.50 -7.52 -12.01
C GLY A 525 0.23 -8.00 -11.27
N ARG A 526 0.26 -9.27 -10.81
CA ARG A 526 -0.71 -9.78 -9.83
C ARG A 526 -0.52 -9.10 -8.48
N VAL A 527 -1.22 -7.99 -8.26
CA VAL A 527 -1.32 -7.36 -6.94
C VAL A 527 -2.56 -7.91 -6.22
N GLU A 528 -2.34 -8.58 -5.09
CA GLU A 528 -3.36 -9.44 -4.45
C GLU A 528 -4.42 -8.65 -3.65
N SER A 529 -4.22 -7.35 -3.51
CA SER A 529 -5.13 -6.44 -2.80
C SER A 529 -5.25 -5.10 -3.52
N ARG A 530 -6.49 -4.72 -3.88
CA ARG A 530 -6.80 -3.43 -4.53
C ARG A 530 -6.30 -2.21 -3.72
N GLN A 531 -6.10 -2.38 -2.41
CA GLN A 531 -5.57 -1.33 -1.53
C GLN A 531 -4.07 -1.09 -1.75
N GLN A 532 -3.32 -2.19 -1.92
CA GLN A 532 -1.90 -2.14 -2.29
C GLN A 532 -1.76 -1.57 -3.70
N GLU A 533 -2.59 -2.01 -4.65
CA GLU A 533 -2.60 -1.51 -6.02
C GLU A 533 -2.85 0.01 -6.10
N VAL A 534 -3.85 0.53 -5.37
CA VAL A 534 -4.12 1.98 -5.27
C VAL A 534 -2.96 2.73 -4.58
N SER A 535 -2.26 2.11 -3.63
CA SER A 535 -1.09 2.68 -2.96
C SER A 535 0.14 2.75 -3.90
N GLU A 536 0.39 1.69 -4.66
CA GLU A 536 1.44 1.62 -5.68
C GLU A 536 1.18 2.62 -6.82
N MET A 537 -0.09 2.80 -7.22
CA MET A 537 -0.51 3.83 -8.17
C MET A 537 -0.32 5.25 -7.62
N SER A 538 -0.68 5.48 -6.35
CA SER A 538 -0.47 6.75 -5.64
C SER A 538 1.02 7.14 -5.65
N ARG A 539 1.90 6.26 -5.15
CA ARG A 539 3.35 6.42 -5.20
C ARG A 539 3.87 6.62 -6.63
N SER A 540 3.36 5.86 -7.60
CA SER A 540 3.79 5.96 -9.00
C SER A 540 3.41 7.29 -9.67
N LEU A 541 2.27 7.87 -9.31
CA LEU A 541 1.85 9.20 -9.77
C LEU A 541 2.63 10.32 -9.08
N LYS A 542 2.97 10.16 -7.79
CA LYS A 542 3.88 11.09 -7.11
C LYS A 542 5.29 11.07 -7.71
N LEU A 543 5.77 9.89 -8.13
CA LEU A 543 7.01 9.76 -8.88
C LEU A 543 6.91 10.39 -10.28
N LEU A 544 5.79 10.20 -11.00
CA LEU A 544 5.54 10.84 -12.30
C LEU A 544 5.53 12.37 -12.21
N ALA A 545 4.90 12.93 -11.17
CA ALA A 545 4.84 14.37 -10.92
C ALA A 545 6.24 14.98 -10.77
N LYS A 546 7.10 14.32 -9.97
CA LYS A 546 8.51 14.71 -9.79
C LYS A 546 9.35 14.51 -11.06
N GLU A 547 9.18 13.39 -11.76
CA GLU A 547 9.95 13.02 -12.95
C GLU A 547 9.77 14.02 -14.10
N LEU A 548 8.55 14.51 -14.29
CA LEU A 548 8.22 15.45 -15.37
C LEU A 548 8.20 16.92 -14.94
N ASP A 549 8.39 17.19 -13.65
CA ASP A 549 8.21 18.48 -13.00
C ASP A 549 6.85 19.13 -13.35
N VAL A 550 5.77 18.42 -13.01
CA VAL A 550 4.38 18.76 -13.38
C VAL A 550 3.41 18.39 -12.25
N PRO A 551 2.44 19.26 -11.88
CA PRO A 551 1.33 18.88 -11.00
C PRO A 551 0.48 17.75 -11.61
N VAL A 552 0.24 16.71 -10.81
CA VAL A 552 -0.63 15.56 -11.12
C VAL A 552 -1.86 15.61 -10.23
N ILE A 553 -3.04 15.77 -10.83
CA ILE A 553 -4.33 15.67 -10.15
C ILE A 553 -4.88 14.25 -10.30
N ALA A 554 -5.13 13.60 -9.18
CA ALA A 554 -5.71 12.26 -9.11
C ALA A 554 -7.11 12.31 -8.48
N LEU A 555 -8.13 11.89 -9.23
CA LEU A 555 -9.50 11.78 -8.71
C LEU A 555 -9.69 10.48 -7.92
N SER A 556 -10.40 10.58 -6.79
CA SER A 556 -10.66 9.47 -5.86
C SER A 556 -12.10 9.50 -5.34
N GLN A 557 -12.66 8.32 -5.03
CA GLN A 557 -14.02 8.20 -4.49
C GLN A 557 -14.03 8.07 -2.95
N LEU A 558 -14.91 8.83 -2.29
CA LEU A 558 -15.05 8.83 -0.83
C LEU A 558 -15.95 7.70 -0.29
N ASN A 559 -15.60 7.21 0.90
CA ASN A 559 -16.41 6.31 1.73
C ASN A 559 -17.82 6.86 2.01
N ARG A 560 -18.71 5.97 2.47
CA ARG A 560 -20.05 6.35 3.00
C ARG A 560 -20.03 6.82 4.45
N GLY A 561 -18.88 6.78 5.13
CA GLY A 561 -18.69 7.24 6.51
C GLY A 561 -19.28 8.60 6.85
N PRO A 562 -19.16 9.65 6.00
CA PRO A 562 -19.76 10.95 6.29
C PRO A 562 -21.29 10.88 6.42
N GLU A 563 -21.96 10.00 5.67
CA GLU A 563 -23.43 9.93 5.62
C GLU A 563 -24.05 9.41 6.92
N GLN A 564 -23.25 8.77 7.77
CA GLN A 564 -23.62 8.30 9.11
C GLN A 564 -23.34 9.33 10.20
N ARG A 565 -22.46 10.31 9.96
CA ARG A 565 -22.17 11.40 10.90
C ARG A 565 -23.25 12.49 10.83
N THR A 566 -23.42 13.21 11.94
CA THR A 566 -24.37 14.34 12.06
C THR A 566 -23.99 15.52 11.15
N ASP A 567 -22.70 15.75 10.93
CA ASP A 567 -22.16 16.88 10.16
C ASP A 567 -22.14 16.65 8.64
N LYS A 568 -22.01 15.38 8.22
CA LYS A 568 -21.94 14.90 6.82
C LYS A 568 -20.80 15.47 5.97
N LYS A 569 -19.96 16.36 6.53
CA LYS A 569 -18.76 16.88 5.87
C LYS A 569 -17.72 15.77 5.73
N PRO A 570 -17.07 15.62 4.57
CA PRO A 570 -16.00 14.65 4.37
C PRO A 570 -14.73 15.08 5.10
N GLN A 571 -13.98 14.10 5.58
CA GLN A 571 -12.69 14.26 6.27
C GLN A 571 -11.64 13.38 5.56
N VAL A 572 -10.36 13.56 5.86
CA VAL A 572 -9.28 12.80 5.19
C VAL A 572 -9.45 11.29 5.43
N SER A 573 -9.93 10.89 6.60
CA SER A 573 -10.27 9.51 6.98
C SER A 573 -11.41 8.87 6.16
N ASP A 574 -12.14 9.66 5.36
CA ASP A 574 -13.17 9.18 4.43
C ASP A 574 -12.62 8.91 3.03
N LEU A 575 -11.35 9.22 2.75
CA LEU A 575 -10.62 8.60 1.65
C LEU A 575 -10.59 7.08 1.90
N ARG A 576 -11.22 6.32 1.00
CA ARG A 576 -10.94 4.88 0.91
C ARG A 576 -9.46 4.77 0.54
N GLU A 577 -8.58 4.14 1.34
CA GLU A 577 -8.84 3.01 2.27
C GLU A 577 -8.20 3.13 3.68
N SER A 578 -8.05 4.35 4.23
CA SER A 578 -7.35 4.63 5.51
C SER A 578 -7.78 3.75 6.72
N GLY A 579 -6.87 2.85 7.15
CA GLY A 579 -7.02 2.01 8.35
C GLY A 579 -6.62 2.76 9.61
N CYS A 580 -7.26 2.47 10.76
CA CYS A 580 -6.91 3.15 12.02
C CYS A 580 -6.96 2.21 13.24
N LEU A 581 -6.11 2.49 14.23
CA LEU A 581 -5.91 1.73 15.48
C LEU A 581 -6.55 2.47 16.65
N THR A 582 -6.91 1.78 17.73
CA THR A 582 -7.44 2.43 18.95
C THR A 582 -6.34 3.05 19.81
N ALA A 583 -6.71 4.02 20.66
CA ALA A 583 -5.79 4.77 21.51
C ALA A 583 -4.84 3.90 22.35
N ASP A 584 -5.32 2.74 22.85
CA ASP A 584 -4.59 1.78 23.68
C ASP A 584 -3.63 0.87 22.90
N THR A 585 -3.71 0.87 21.57
CA THR A 585 -2.84 0.06 20.71
C THR A 585 -1.39 0.50 20.86
N ARG A 586 -0.52 -0.46 21.19
CA ARG A 586 0.89 -0.23 21.51
C ARG A 586 1.80 -0.38 20.30
N ILE A 587 2.65 0.61 20.07
CA ILE A 587 3.63 0.66 18.99
C ILE A 587 5.00 0.26 19.54
N LEU A 588 5.68 -0.68 18.87
CA LEU A 588 7.02 -1.12 19.28
C LEU A 588 8.09 -0.16 18.76
N ARG A 589 8.81 0.50 19.68
CA ARG A 589 9.84 1.50 19.35
C ARG A 589 11.17 0.84 19.01
N ALA A 590 11.87 1.39 18.02
CA ALA A 590 13.21 0.97 17.67
C ALA A 590 14.28 1.73 18.47
N ASP A 591 14.02 2.96 18.93
CA ASP A 591 15.00 3.69 19.73
C ASP A 591 15.18 3.14 21.15
N THR A 592 14.12 2.61 21.79
CA THR A 592 14.18 2.06 23.15
C THR A 592 13.81 0.58 23.29
N GLY A 593 13.26 -0.06 22.23
CA GLY A 593 12.78 -1.44 22.30
C GLY A 593 11.52 -1.64 23.17
N ALA A 594 11.05 -0.58 23.82
CA ALA A 594 9.83 -0.56 24.62
C ALA A 594 8.60 -0.31 23.73
N GLU A 595 7.42 -0.37 24.34
CA GLU A 595 6.16 0.01 23.71
C GLU A 595 5.66 1.35 24.24
N THR A 596 5.05 2.14 23.36
CA THR A 596 4.28 3.35 23.71
C THR A 596 2.94 3.29 22.98
N THR A 597 1.84 3.67 23.63
CA THR A 597 0.52 3.64 22.97
C THR A 597 0.41 4.73 21.91
N ILE A 598 -0.35 4.48 20.85
CA ILE A 598 -0.61 5.48 19.80
C ILE A 598 -1.33 6.72 20.37
N GLY A 599 -2.16 6.53 21.42
CA GLY A 599 -2.77 7.62 22.18
C GLY A 599 -1.76 8.48 22.95
N GLU A 600 -0.75 7.88 23.61
CA GLU A 600 0.33 8.62 24.29
C GLU A 600 1.22 9.39 23.29
N LEU A 601 1.54 8.79 22.13
CA LEU A 601 2.29 9.45 21.06
C LEU A 601 1.53 10.66 20.49
N TYR A 602 0.21 10.52 20.30
CA TYR A 602 -0.64 11.64 19.90
C TYR A 602 -0.74 12.73 20.98
N ALA A 603 -1.02 12.35 22.23
CA ALA A 603 -1.23 13.30 23.33
C ALA A 603 0.03 14.07 23.74
N SER A 604 1.21 13.46 23.59
CA SER A 604 2.51 14.13 23.76
C SER A 604 2.91 15.01 22.57
N GLY A 605 2.20 14.91 21.43
CA GLY A 605 2.54 15.61 20.20
C GLY A 605 3.84 15.12 19.56
N ALA A 606 4.25 13.88 19.85
CA ALA A 606 5.52 13.31 19.42
C ALA A 606 5.64 13.26 17.89
N ARG A 607 6.86 13.49 17.42
CA ARG A 607 7.25 13.43 16.00
C ARG A 607 8.55 12.69 15.86
N ASP A 608 8.77 12.16 14.66
CA ASP A 608 10.01 11.51 14.24
C ASP A 608 10.49 10.41 15.21
N VAL A 609 9.52 9.62 15.70
CA VAL A 609 9.74 8.52 16.65
C VAL A 609 10.26 7.30 15.91
N SER A 610 11.38 6.74 16.34
CA SER A 610 11.94 5.52 15.73
C SER A 610 11.11 4.30 16.12
N VAL A 611 10.58 3.57 15.14
CA VAL A 611 9.71 2.39 15.31
C VAL A 611 10.21 1.21 14.49
N TRP A 612 9.91 -0.01 14.93
CA TRP A 612 10.23 -1.22 14.17
C TRP A 612 9.24 -1.42 13.03
N SER A 613 9.78 -1.71 11.85
CA SER A 613 9.04 -1.87 10.59
C SER A 613 9.64 -3.00 9.75
N LEU A 614 8.84 -3.62 8.87
CA LEU A 614 9.35 -4.62 7.91
C LEU A 614 9.85 -3.93 6.64
N ASP A 615 11.02 -4.37 6.16
CA ASP A 615 11.50 -4.09 4.81
C ASP A 615 10.92 -5.07 3.76
N GLU A 616 11.30 -4.87 2.49
CA GLU A 616 10.93 -5.71 1.34
C GLU A 616 11.47 -7.15 1.42
N THR A 617 12.43 -7.43 2.31
CA THR A 617 12.93 -8.78 2.61
C THR A 617 12.26 -9.42 3.84
N LEU A 618 11.23 -8.75 4.38
CA LEU A 618 10.51 -9.12 5.60
C LEU A 618 11.41 -9.19 6.85
N ARG A 619 12.45 -8.34 6.90
CA ARG A 619 13.31 -8.14 8.07
C ARG A 619 12.95 -6.89 8.83
N LEU A 620 13.22 -6.86 10.14
CA LEU A 620 12.92 -5.70 10.97
C LEU A 620 14.01 -4.64 10.88
N VAL A 621 13.62 -3.45 10.41
CA VAL A 621 14.44 -2.25 10.27
C VAL A 621 13.88 -1.09 11.11
N PRO A 622 14.73 -0.19 11.66
CA PRO A 622 14.27 1.04 12.29
C PRO A 622 13.75 2.01 11.22
N GLN A 623 12.58 2.61 11.45
CA GLN A 623 11.99 3.62 10.56
C GLN A 623 11.33 4.75 11.33
N THR A 624 11.28 5.93 10.71
CA THR A 624 10.79 7.16 11.36
C THR A 624 9.27 7.28 11.26
N MET A 625 8.57 7.11 12.40
CA MET A 625 7.18 7.52 12.58
C MET A 625 7.12 9.05 12.73
N THR A 626 7.00 9.74 11.60
CA THR A 626 7.05 11.21 11.51
C THR A 626 5.95 11.90 12.31
N ARG A 627 4.75 11.31 12.38
CA ARG A 627 3.59 11.87 13.09
C ARG A 627 2.54 10.80 13.40
N VAL A 628 1.82 11.00 14.51
CA VAL A 628 0.52 10.37 14.82
C VAL A 628 -0.60 11.42 14.72
N PHE A 629 -1.80 11.01 14.31
CA PHE A 629 -2.98 11.86 14.24
C PHE A 629 -4.27 11.11 14.64
N HIS A 630 -5.26 11.86 15.14
CA HIS A 630 -6.59 11.35 15.44
C HIS A 630 -7.45 11.33 14.18
N SER A 631 -8.11 10.20 13.92
CA SER A 631 -8.85 9.89 12.68
C SER A 631 -10.37 9.78 12.90
N GLY A 632 -10.86 10.25 14.05
CA GLY A 632 -12.27 10.27 14.42
C GLY A 632 -12.73 8.99 15.13
N THR A 633 -14.04 8.81 15.23
CA THR A 633 -14.64 7.57 15.73
C THR A 633 -14.89 6.61 14.57
N LYS A 634 -14.53 5.33 14.71
CA LYS A 634 -14.86 4.27 13.74
C LYS A 634 -15.38 3.02 14.47
N GLN A 635 -16.15 2.18 13.78
CA GLN A 635 -16.44 0.81 14.24
C GLN A 635 -15.14 0.00 14.31
N THR A 636 -14.88 -0.60 15.47
CA THR A 636 -13.65 -1.34 15.78
C THR A 636 -13.89 -2.81 16.09
N PHE A 637 -12.83 -3.59 15.93
CA PHE A 637 -12.78 -5.02 16.17
C PHE A 637 -11.48 -5.36 16.92
N ARG A 638 -11.58 -6.21 17.94
CA ARG A 638 -10.42 -6.87 18.56
C ARG A 638 -10.07 -8.10 17.74
N LEU A 639 -8.84 -8.18 17.27
CA LEU A 639 -8.28 -9.37 16.63
C LEU A 639 -7.31 -10.04 17.62
N ARG A 640 -7.46 -11.35 17.80
CA ARG A 640 -6.66 -12.17 18.73
C ARG A 640 -6.05 -13.36 18.01
N LEU A 641 -4.75 -13.58 18.20
CA LEU A 641 -3.96 -14.61 17.55
C LEU A 641 -3.69 -15.82 18.47
N THR A 642 -3.30 -16.97 17.91
CA THR A 642 -3.06 -18.21 18.69
C THR A 642 -1.85 -18.15 19.64
N SER A 643 -0.89 -17.24 19.43
CA SER A 643 0.12 -16.94 20.46
C SER A 643 -0.43 -16.21 21.69
N GLY A 644 -1.62 -15.62 21.58
CA GLY A 644 -2.24 -14.75 22.60
C GLY A 644 -2.00 -13.25 22.38
N ARG A 645 -1.26 -12.85 21.35
CA ARG A 645 -1.19 -11.45 20.87
C ARG A 645 -2.59 -10.96 20.50
N GLU A 646 -2.88 -9.69 20.76
CA GLU A 646 -4.14 -9.05 20.36
C GLU A 646 -3.96 -7.56 20.03
N VAL A 647 -4.81 -7.05 19.14
CA VAL A 647 -4.83 -5.65 18.67
C VAL A 647 -6.27 -5.22 18.43
N THR A 648 -6.56 -3.92 18.52
CA THR A 648 -7.89 -3.38 18.21
C THR A 648 -7.80 -2.35 17.09
N ALA A 649 -8.56 -2.56 16.01
CA ALA A 649 -8.45 -1.78 14.77
C ALA A 649 -9.81 -1.57 14.10
N SER A 650 -9.89 -0.61 13.16
CA SER A 650 -11.05 -0.45 12.28
C SER A 650 -11.14 -1.62 11.30
N GLY A 651 -12.36 -1.98 10.86
CA GLY A 651 -12.58 -3.11 9.96
C GLY A 651 -11.78 -3.05 8.66
N ASN A 652 -11.49 -1.86 8.15
CA ASN A 652 -10.71 -1.69 6.93
C ASN A 652 -9.17 -1.64 7.15
N HIS A 653 -8.66 -1.89 8.36
CA HIS A 653 -7.21 -1.81 8.63
C HIS A 653 -6.45 -2.97 7.96
N PRO A 654 -5.44 -2.69 7.12
CA PRO A 654 -4.60 -3.72 6.51
C PRO A 654 -3.68 -4.42 7.53
N PHE A 655 -3.60 -5.75 7.42
CA PHE A 655 -2.65 -6.64 8.09
C PHE A 655 -1.93 -7.49 7.04
N LEU A 656 -0.63 -7.75 7.23
CA LEU A 656 0.16 -8.51 6.27
C LEU A 656 -0.09 -10.00 6.46
N THR A 657 -0.68 -10.62 5.44
CA THR A 657 -0.82 -12.08 5.27
C THR A 657 0.26 -12.60 4.31
N TYR A 658 0.30 -13.91 4.04
CA TYR A 658 1.21 -14.43 3.00
C TYR A 658 0.89 -13.83 1.62
N ASP A 659 -0.40 -13.80 1.27
CA ASP A 659 -0.92 -13.23 0.03
C ASP A 659 -1.16 -11.70 0.19
N GLY A 660 -0.10 -11.00 0.61
CA GLY A 660 -0.07 -9.55 0.77
C GLY A 660 -0.95 -8.96 1.90
N TRP A 661 -1.15 -7.64 1.82
CA TRP A 661 -1.89 -6.85 2.83
C TRP A 661 -3.41 -6.95 2.66
N LYS A 662 -4.11 -7.51 3.65
CA LYS A 662 -5.57 -7.70 3.65
C LYS A 662 -6.24 -6.93 4.80
N PRO A 663 -7.39 -6.29 4.56
CA PRO A 663 -8.11 -5.55 5.61
C PRO A 663 -8.83 -6.50 6.57
N LEU A 664 -8.94 -6.12 7.85
CA LEU A 664 -9.53 -6.94 8.92
C LEU A 664 -10.92 -7.50 8.58
N GLU A 665 -11.77 -6.73 7.88
CA GLU A 665 -13.12 -7.11 7.42
C GLU A 665 -13.15 -8.29 6.40
N ARG A 666 -11.98 -8.69 5.89
CA ARG A 666 -11.81 -9.86 5.00
C ARG A 666 -11.08 -11.03 5.67
N LEU A 667 -10.62 -10.86 6.91
CA LEU A 667 -9.95 -11.90 7.67
C LEU A 667 -10.97 -12.77 8.43
N ALA A 668 -10.67 -14.04 8.58
CA ALA A 668 -11.42 -15.00 9.39
C ALA A 668 -10.51 -15.73 10.38
N PRO A 669 -11.05 -16.28 11.49
CA PRO A 669 -10.33 -17.24 12.32
C PRO A 669 -9.82 -18.41 11.46
N GLY A 670 -8.53 -18.73 11.60
CA GLY A 670 -7.80 -19.68 10.75
C GLY A 670 -6.91 -19.04 9.67
N ASP A 671 -7.11 -17.76 9.31
CA ASP A 671 -6.14 -17.02 8.48
C ASP A 671 -4.84 -16.76 9.25
N ARG A 672 -3.74 -16.50 8.55
CA ARG A 672 -2.42 -16.26 9.15
C ARG A 672 -1.89 -14.86 8.89
N LEU A 673 -1.49 -14.19 9.97
CA LEU A 673 -0.88 -12.85 9.96
C LEU A 673 0.60 -12.90 10.30
N SER A 674 1.36 -11.97 9.75
CA SER A 674 2.74 -11.76 10.14
C SER A 674 2.85 -11.09 11.51
N VAL A 675 3.71 -11.65 12.36
CA VAL A 675 4.14 -11.07 13.63
C VAL A 675 5.67 -11.15 13.72
N PRO A 676 6.35 -10.30 14.52
CA PRO A 676 7.76 -10.47 14.81
C PRO A 676 8.07 -11.84 15.42
N ARG A 677 8.90 -12.63 14.74
CA ARG A 677 9.52 -13.88 15.24
C ARG A 677 10.69 -13.56 16.18
N ARG A 678 11.41 -12.50 15.84
CA ARG A 678 12.57 -11.94 16.54
C ARG A 678 12.36 -10.43 16.64
N VAL A 679 12.95 -9.80 17.65
CA VAL A 679 13.14 -8.34 17.68
C VAL A 679 14.65 -8.07 17.77
N PRO A 680 15.23 -7.17 16.96
CA PRO A 680 16.64 -6.80 17.08
C PRO A 680 16.96 -6.05 18.39
N GLU A 681 18.22 -5.69 18.56
CA GLU A 681 18.66 -4.77 19.62
C GLU A 681 18.21 -3.33 19.29
N PRO A 682 17.63 -2.56 20.23
CA PRO A 682 17.24 -1.18 19.97
C PRO A 682 18.44 -0.25 19.79
N GLU A 683 18.21 0.89 19.16
CA GLU A 683 19.25 1.87 18.81
C GLU A 683 19.94 2.48 20.04
N ARG A 684 19.29 2.47 21.21
CA ARG A 684 19.85 2.95 22.48
C ARG A 684 19.94 1.83 23.51
N VAL A 685 21.09 1.17 23.55
CA VAL A 685 21.43 0.22 24.61
C VAL A 685 21.98 0.96 25.84
N CYS A 686 21.49 0.63 27.02
CA CYS A 686 21.92 1.20 28.30
C CYS A 686 22.06 0.09 29.35
N ALA A 687 23.29 -0.22 29.75
CA ALA A 687 23.57 -1.23 30.77
C ALA A 687 23.32 -0.70 32.19
N TRP A 688 22.82 -1.57 33.07
CA TRP A 688 22.62 -1.29 34.50
C TRP A 688 23.66 -2.00 35.37
N PRO A 689 23.78 -1.71 36.68
CA PRO A 689 24.50 -2.60 37.59
C PRO A 689 23.74 -3.93 37.70
N ASP A 690 24.44 -5.06 37.61
CA ASP A 690 23.83 -6.40 37.65
C ASP A 690 22.97 -6.62 38.91
N ASP A 691 23.40 -6.10 40.07
CA ASP A 691 22.63 -6.16 41.32
C ASP A 691 21.25 -5.48 41.22
N GLU A 692 21.10 -4.41 40.42
CA GLU A 692 19.79 -3.77 40.18
C GLU A 692 18.89 -4.67 39.33
N VAL A 693 19.44 -5.28 38.28
CA VAL A 693 18.74 -6.23 37.40
C VAL A 693 18.28 -7.47 38.18
N VAL A 694 19.18 -8.02 39.01
CA VAL A 694 18.93 -9.18 39.88
C VAL A 694 17.88 -8.87 40.94
N LEU A 695 17.95 -7.70 41.60
CA LEU A 695 16.95 -7.32 42.60
C LEU A 695 15.58 -7.11 41.96
N LEU A 696 15.53 -6.44 40.80
CA LEU A 696 14.28 -6.16 40.08
C LEU A 696 13.55 -7.45 39.71
N ALA A 697 14.26 -8.42 39.14
CA ALA A 697 13.69 -9.70 38.71
C ALA A 697 12.99 -10.46 39.86
N HIS A 698 13.68 -10.62 40.99
CA HIS A 698 13.11 -11.30 42.17
C HIS A 698 11.95 -10.51 42.79
N LEU A 699 12.01 -9.17 42.80
CA LEU A 699 10.94 -8.35 43.34
C LEU A 699 9.71 -8.31 42.42
N ILE A 700 9.87 -8.34 41.09
CA ILE A 700 8.76 -8.44 40.14
C ILE A 700 8.02 -9.78 40.28
N GLY A 701 8.71 -10.89 40.52
CA GLY A 701 8.07 -12.16 40.92
C GLY A 701 7.51 -12.12 42.36
N GLU A 702 8.22 -12.77 43.29
CA GLU A 702 7.80 -13.02 44.68
C GLU A 702 7.87 -11.78 45.62
N GLY A 703 8.28 -10.60 45.14
CA GLY A 703 8.38 -9.39 45.96
C GLY A 703 7.05 -8.72 46.32
N ALA A 704 7.01 -8.08 47.50
CA ALA A 704 5.89 -7.29 47.99
C ALA A 704 6.36 -5.90 48.47
N PHE A 705 5.90 -4.86 47.77
CA PHE A 705 6.30 -3.45 47.96
C PHE A 705 5.08 -2.52 48.02
N VAL A 706 4.08 -2.90 48.83
CA VAL A 706 2.82 -2.16 48.99
C VAL A 706 3.02 -0.92 49.87
N ARG A 707 2.44 0.23 49.46
CA ARG A 707 2.51 1.49 50.22
C ARG A 707 2.08 1.30 51.67
N GLY A 708 2.86 1.86 52.60
CA GLY A 708 2.65 1.70 54.05
C GLY A 708 3.20 0.41 54.66
N GLN A 709 3.91 -0.43 53.89
CA GLN A 709 4.64 -1.59 54.40
C GLN A 709 6.11 -1.56 53.93
N PRO A 710 7.06 -2.10 54.71
CA PRO A 710 8.44 -2.26 54.25
C PRO A 710 8.51 -3.27 53.09
N VAL A 711 9.45 -3.08 52.17
CA VAL A 711 9.66 -4.01 51.05
C VAL A 711 10.05 -5.39 51.58
N ARG A 712 9.46 -6.43 51.00
CA ARG A 712 9.75 -7.84 51.33
C ARG A 712 9.97 -8.67 50.08
N TYR A 713 10.77 -9.71 50.24
CA TYR A 713 10.90 -10.85 49.33
C TYR A 713 10.66 -12.13 50.13
N ALA A 714 10.19 -13.20 49.50
CA ALA A 714 9.89 -14.45 50.19
C ALA A 714 10.19 -15.65 49.27
N SER A 715 11.00 -16.60 49.74
CA SER A 715 11.27 -17.81 48.96
C SER A 715 11.68 -19.01 49.83
N ILE A 716 11.60 -20.19 49.23
CA ILE A 716 12.08 -21.46 49.81
C ILE A 716 13.50 -21.82 49.34
N ASP A 717 14.02 -21.08 48.35
CA ASP A 717 15.33 -21.34 47.74
C ASP A 717 16.41 -20.45 48.39
N GLU A 718 17.37 -21.07 49.08
CA GLU A 718 18.47 -20.38 49.74
C GLU A 718 19.40 -19.66 48.75
N ALA A 719 19.51 -20.13 47.50
CA ALA A 719 20.27 -19.42 46.47
C ALA A 719 19.57 -18.11 46.07
N ASN A 720 18.24 -18.12 45.91
CA ASN A 720 17.46 -16.90 45.64
C ASN A 720 17.56 -15.92 46.80
N LEU A 721 17.45 -16.40 48.04
CA LEU A 721 17.63 -15.58 49.26
C LEU A 721 19.04 -14.95 49.30
N GLN A 722 20.09 -15.66 48.89
CA GLN A 722 21.45 -15.13 48.79
C GLN A 722 21.68 -14.19 47.59
N ALA A 723 20.97 -14.38 46.48
CA ALA A 723 20.97 -13.42 45.37
C ALA A 723 20.36 -12.09 45.80
N VAL A 724 19.12 -12.11 46.31
CA VAL A 724 18.44 -10.92 46.84
C VAL A 724 19.23 -10.28 47.99
N THR A 725 19.92 -11.07 48.82
CA THR A 725 20.75 -10.53 49.91
C THR A 725 21.97 -9.75 49.43
N ARG A 726 22.64 -10.21 48.36
CA ARG A 726 23.75 -9.48 47.74
C ARG A 726 23.24 -8.24 46.99
N ALA A 727 22.21 -8.42 46.17
CA ALA A 727 21.62 -7.37 45.36
C ALA A 727 21.04 -6.21 46.19
N ALA A 728 20.47 -6.49 47.36
CA ALA A 728 20.03 -5.46 48.30
C ALA A 728 21.16 -4.62 48.90
N ALA A 729 22.39 -5.17 49.01
CA ALA A 729 23.53 -4.47 49.60
C ALA A 729 24.07 -3.35 48.71
N HIS A 730 23.85 -3.41 47.38
CA HIS A 730 24.10 -2.30 46.45
C HIS A 730 23.33 -1.04 46.85
N PHE A 731 22.07 -1.19 47.29
CA PHE A 731 21.24 -0.11 47.82
C PHE A 731 21.54 0.24 49.30
N GLY A 732 22.60 -0.35 49.88
CA GLY A 732 22.94 -0.23 51.29
C GLY A 732 21.99 -0.94 52.26
N ALA A 733 20.96 -1.64 51.77
CA ALA A 733 19.99 -2.32 52.60
C ALA A 733 20.58 -3.62 53.19
N ALA A 734 20.31 -3.87 54.47
CA ALA A 734 20.74 -5.07 55.18
C ALA A 734 19.52 -5.97 55.47
N PRO A 735 19.24 -6.99 54.64
CA PRO A 735 18.02 -7.78 54.75
C PRO A 735 17.90 -8.51 56.09
N VAL A 736 16.73 -8.39 56.72
CA VAL A 736 16.39 -9.12 57.94
C VAL A 736 15.61 -10.36 57.55
N ARG A 737 16.22 -11.53 57.75
CA ARG A 737 15.57 -12.85 57.63
C ARG A 737 14.51 -13.03 58.72
N GLY A 738 13.37 -13.62 58.35
CA GLY A 738 12.34 -14.09 59.28
C GLY A 738 11.57 -15.27 58.68
N GLU A 739 11.28 -16.28 59.51
CA GLU A 739 10.56 -17.49 59.09
C GLU A 739 9.05 -17.29 59.16
N ASP A 740 8.34 -17.55 58.06
CA ASP A 740 6.88 -17.71 58.10
C ASP A 740 6.54 -19.20 58.30
N ALA A 741 6.24 -19.55 59.54
CA ALA A 741 5.92 -20.92 59.95
C ALA A 741 4.58 -21.44 59.38
N ALA A 742 3.68 -20.55 58.91
CA ALA A 742 2.43 -20.95 58.28
C ALA A 742 2.62 -21.24 56.78
N ALA A 743 3.38 -20.38 56.08
CA ALA A 743 3.72 -20.58 54.67
C ALA A 743 4.82 -21.62 54.43
N ARG A 744 5.68 -21.88 55.43
CA ARG A 744 6.96 -22.61 55.32
C ARG A 744 7.96 -21.93 54.38
N VAL A 745 7.99 -20.60 54.41
CA VAL A 745 8.80 -19.75 53.50
C VAL A 745 9.71 -18.85 54.34
N THR A 746 10.96 -18.67 53.90
CA THR A 746 11.86 -17.68 54.50
C THR A 746 11.59 -16.33 53.86
N THR A 747 11.30 -15.33 54.68
CA THR A 747 11.09 -13.95 54.25
C THR A 747 12.34 -13.12 54.46
N LEU A 748 12.67 -12.27 53.50
CA LEU A 748 13.60 -11.16 53.65
C LEU A 748 12.78 -9.88 53.74
N ARG A 749 12.85 -9.18 54.88
CA ARG A 749 12.44 -7.78 54.95
C ARG A 749 13.64 -6.92 54.60
N LEU A 750 13.47 -5.94 53.71
CA LEU A 750 14.48 -4.93 53.41
C LEU A 750 14.20 -3.71 54.32
N PRO A 751 15.02 -3.42 55.34
CA PRO A 751 14.88 -2.22 56.16
C PRO A 751 15.68 -1.05 55.58
N GLU A 752 15.27 0.16 55.95
CA GLU A 752 16.04 1.40 55.74
C GLU A 752 17.50 1.25 56.25
N PRO A 753 18.53 1.65 55.48
CA PRO A 753 19.94 1.55 55.89
C PRO A 753 20.31 2.39 57.13
N TYR A 754 19.54 3.45 57.40
CA TYR A 754 19.80 4.43 58.47
C TYR A 754 18.51 4.75 59.23
N ARG A 755 18.62 5.20 60.49
CA ARG A 755 17.45 5.73 61.23
C ARG A 755 17.00 7.06 60.64
N VAL A 756 15.98 7.05 59.80
CA VAL A 756 15.44 8.26 59.15
C VAL A 756 14.85 9.24 60.17
N SER A 757 15.32 10.48 60.15
CA SER A 757 14.59 11.63 60.68
C SER A 757 13.41 11.94 59.75
N ARG A 758 12.17 11.67 60.20
CA ARG A 758 10.87 11.92 59.52
C ARG A 758 10.96 12.61 58.14
N GLY A 759 11.06 11.84 57.06
CA GLY A 759 10.86 12.37 55.70
C GLY A 759 11.64 11.70 54.56
N SER A 760 12.76 11.03 54.82
CA SER A 760 13.48 10.31 53.77
C SER A 760 12.80 8.98 53.42
N PRO A 761 12.62 8.62 52.13
CA PRO A 761 12.16 7.30 51.73
C PRO A 761 13.26 6.23 51.91
N ASP A 762 12.84 4.97 51.93
CA ASP A 762 13.69 3.78 51.76
C ASP A 762 14.30 3.79 50.34
N PRO A 763 15.63 3.64 50.15
CA PRO A 763 16.27 3.66 48.84
C PRO A 763 15.71 2.64 47.85
N VAL A 764 15.34 1.43 48.29
CA VAL A 764 14.77 0.40 47.41
C VAL A 764 13.35 0.78 47.01
N ALA A 765 12.57 1.34 47.95
CA ALA A 765 11.24 1.89 47.64
C ALA A 765 11.30 3.09 46.69
N GLN A 766 12.27 3.99 46.87
CA GLN A 766 12.47 5.17 46.01
C GLN A 766 12.85 4.77 44.57
N TRP A 767 13.75 3.80 44.42
CA TRP A 767 14.12 3.23 43.12
C TRP A 767 12.92 2.55 42.45
N LEU A 768 12.14 1.74 43.19
CA LEU A 768 10.89 1.15 42.68
C LEU A 768 9.81 2.18 42.31
N ASP A 769 9.72 3.33 43.01
CA ASP A 769 8.76 4.40 42.70
C ASP A 769 9.19 5.14 41.42
N GLY A 770 10.51 5.37 41.24
CA GLY A 770 11.09 5.85 39.99
C GLY A 770 10.91 4.92 38.78
N LEU A 771 10.79 3.61 39.02
CA LEU A 771 10.43 2.60 38.01
C LEU A 771 8.90 2.44 37.83
N GLY A 772 8.08 3.20 38.56
CA GLY A 772 6.61 3.12 38.50
C GLY A 772 6.00 1.84 39.12
N LEU A 773 6.78 1.07 39.89
CA LEU A 773 6.38 -0.20 40.50
C LEU A 773 5.95 -0.08 41.96
N PHE A 774 6.41 0.94 42.70
CA PHE A 774 6.16 1.02 44.14
C PHE A 774 4.69 1.23 44.49
N GLY A 775 4.16 0.33 45.33
CA GLY A 775 2.75 0.27 45.72
C GLY A 775 1.90 -0.76 44.98
N LEU A 776 2.35 -1.25 43.81
CA LEU A 776 1.57 -2.15 42.97
C LEU A 776 1.38 -3.56 43.58
N ARG A 777 0.28 -4.21 43.22
CA ARG A 777 -0.04 -5.61 43.50
C ARG A 777 0.44 -6.51 42.36
N SER A 778 0.54 -7.81 42.61
CA SER A 778 1.05 -8.82 41.64
C SER A 778 0.33 -8.84 40.28
N HIS A 779 -0.91 -8.37 40.20
CA HIS A 779 -1.70 -8.27 38.96
C HIS A 779 -1.51 -6.95 38.20
N GLU A 780 -0.82 -5.97 38.79
CA GLU A 780 -0.54 -4.65 38.23
C GLU A 780 0.93 -4.50 37.81
N LYS A 781 1.83 -5.36 38.32
CA LYS A 781 3.27 -5.38 37.99
C LYS A 781 3.52 -5.51 36.47
N PHE A 782 4.63 -4.94 36.01
CA PHE A 782 5.05 -4.93 34.60
C PHE A 782 6.58 -4.82 34.50
N VAL A 783 7.14 -4.94 33.30
CA VAL A 783 8.57 -4.69 33.01
C VAL A 783 8.79 -3.19 32.73
N PRO A 784 9.55 -2.46 33.57
CA PRO A 784 9.73 -1.02 33.42
C PRO A 784 10.60 -0.65 32.20
N GLU A 785 10.44 0.58 31.68
CA GLU A 785 11.01 1.01 30.39
C GLU A 785 12.52 0.75 30.26
N GLY A 786 13.30 0.99 31.31
CA GLY A 786 14.74 0.80 31.30
C GLY A 786 15.22 -0.65 31.05
N VAL A 787 14.39 -1.66 31.32
CA VAL A 787 14.73 -3.08 31.07
C VAL A 787 14.76 -3.40 29.57
N TRP A 788 14.01 -2.67 28.74
CA TRP A 788 13.94 -2.87 27.29
C TRP A 788 15.22 -2.37 26.58
N ASN A 789 15.83 -1.32 27.14
CA ASN A 789 17.12 -0.76 26.73
C ASN A 789 18.33 -1.62 27.15
N LEU A 790 18.17 -2.67 27.96
CA LEU A 790 19.30 -3.45 28.44
C LEU A 790 20.01 -4.20 27.28
N PRO A 791 21.35 -4.41 27.39
CA PRO A 791 22.06 -5.36 26.54
C PRO A 791 21.42 -6.75 26.62
N LYS A 792 21.52 -7.53 25.53
CA LYS A 792 20.97 -8.89 25.47
C LYS A 792 21.39 -9.77 26.67
N GLU A 793 22.62 -9.64 27.14
CA GLU A 793 23.17 -10.36 28.29
C GLU A 793 22.46 -10.00 29.61
N GLN A 794 22.08 -8.74 29.80
CA GLN A 794 21.37 -8.29 30.99
C GLN A 794 19.86 -8.57 30.91
N ILE A 795 19.27 -8.65 29.71
CA ILE A 795 17.92 -9.23 29.53
C ILE A 795 17.96 -10.73 29.86
N ALA A 796 19.00 -11.46 29.47
CA ALA A 796 19.17 -12.86 29.87
C ALA A 796 19.29 -12.99 31.39
N LEU A 797 20.11 -12.17 32.05
CA LEU A 797 20.23 -12.13 33.51
C LEU A 797 18.89 -11.82 34.21
N PHE A 798 18.14 -10.84 33.72
CA PHE A 798 16.81 -10.49 34.22
C PHE A 798 15.85 -11.69 34.14
N LEU A 799 15.76 -12.32 32.98
CA LEU A 799 14.88 -13.47 32.75
C LEU A 799 15.35 -14.70 33.55
N HIS A 800 16.64 -14.96 33.66
CA HIS A 800 17.26 -16.05 34.43
C HIS A 800 16.81 -16.05 35.90
N HIS A 801 16.79 -14.86 36.51
CA HIS A 801 16.33 -14.67 37.89
C HIS A 801 14.80 -14.58 38.01
N LEU A 802 14.10 -13.95 37.06
CA LEU A 802 12.64 -13.89 37.06
C LEU A 802 12.04 -15.31 36.98
N TRP A 803 12.62 -16.19 36.19
CA TRP A 803 12.18 -17.59 36.06
C TRP A 803 12.44 -18.47 37.29
N ALA A 804 13.26 -18.02 38.24
CA ALA A 804 13.49 -18.73 39.50
C ALA A 804 12.35 -18.52 40.53
N THR A 805 11.45 -17.57 40.27
CA THR A 805 10.27 -17.25 41.09
C THR A 805 9.05 -18.07 40.63
N ASP A 806 8.13 -17.50 39.85
CA ASP A 806 6.94 -18.17 39.30
C ASP A 806 7.23 -19.02 38.04
N GLY A 807 8.48 -19.06 37.60
CA GLY A 807 8.93 -19.86 36.46
C GLY A 807 9.18 -21.33 36.79
N CYS A 808 9.02 -22.18 35.77
CA CYS A 808 9.10 -23.63 35.89
C CYS A 808 9.75 -24.21 34.62
N ALA A 809 10.79 -25.02 34.79
CA ALA A 809 11.50 -25.74 33.73
C ALA A 809 11.84 -27.15 34.24
N HIS A 810 11.11 -28.15 33.77
CA HIS A 810 11.30 -29.56 34.13
C HIS A 810 10.97 -30.48 32.95
N TRP A 811 11.48 -31.70 32.95
CA TRP A 811 11.15 -32.71 31.94
C TRP A 811 9.89 -33.49 32.32
N ASP A 812 8.92 -33.65 31.42
CA ASP A 812 7.79 -34.56 31.64
C ASP A 812 8.05 -35.92 30.98
N GLU A 813 8.45 -36.91 31.79
CA GLU A 813 8.68 -38.30 31.37
C GLU A 813 7.45 -38.95 30.71
N LYS A 814 6.22 -38.46 30.96
CA LYS A 814 5.00 -38.98 30.30
C LYS A 814 4.74 -38.37 28.94
N ALA A 815 5.27 -37.18 28.68
CA ALA A 815 4.99 -36.41 27.47
C ALA A 815 6.21 -36.29 26.53
N GLY A 816 7.39 -36.73 26.97
CA GLY A 816 8.60 -36.84 26.15
C GLY A 816 9.25 -35.49 25.79
N HIS A 817 8.95 -34.42 26.53
CA HIS A 817 9.47 -33.08 26.26
C HIS A 817 9.69 -32.27 27.54
N ALA A 818 10.49 -31.19 27.43
CA ALA A 818 10.65 -30.22 28.51
C ALA A 818 9.40 -29.32 28.60
N ARG A 819 8.97 -29.03 29.83
CA ARG A 819 7.91 -28.06 30.14
C ARG A 819 8.52 -26.80 30.74
N ILE A 820 8.70 -25.82 29.88
CA ILE A 820 9.20 -24.48 30.22
C ILE A 820 8.01 -23.52 30.19
N ARG A 821 7.69 -22.93 31.34
CA ARG A 821 6.53 -22.04 31.53
C ARG A 821 6.78 -20.99 32.60
N TYR A 822 6.15 -19.84 32.45
CA TYR A 822 6.08 -18.77 33.46
C TYR A 822 4.60 -18.46 33.75
N ALA A 823 4.27 -18.10 34.99
CA ALA A 823 2.89 -17.80 35.39
C ALA A 823 2.82 -16.48 36.16
N SER A 824 1.77 -15.70 35.97
CA SER A 824 1.49 -14.52 36.78
C SER A 824 -0.01 -14.19 36.81
N THR A 825 -0.41 -13.32 37.73
CA THR A 825 -1.75 -12.69 37.73
C THR A 825 -1.76 -11.35 36.98
N SER A 826 -0.62 -10.82 36.57
CA SER A 826 -0.53 -9.67 35.66
C SER A 826 -0.48 -10.16 34.21
N ARG A 827 -1.49 -9.79 33.41
CA ARG A 827 -1.48 -10.02 31.96
C ARG A 827 -0.30 -9.30 31.32
N ARG A 828 -0.14 -8.00 31.63
CA ARG A 828 0.92 -7.12 31.12
C ARG A 828 2.32 -7.71 31.33
N LEU A 829 2.64 -8.19 32.53
CA LEU A 829 3.94 -8.80 32.82
C LEU A 829 4.21 -10.05 31.95
N VAL A 830 3.18 -10.84 31.67
CA VAL A 830 3.31 -12.06 30.83
C VAL A 830 3.49 -11.69 29.35
N ASP A 831 2.80 -10.65 28.88
CA ASP A 831 3.04 -10.07 27.54
C ASP A 831 4.43 -9.42 27.44
N ASP A 832 4.90 -8.76 28.50
CA ASP A 832 6.22 -8.14 28.58
C ASP A 832 7.32 -9.21 28.47
N VAL A 833 7.24 -10.28 29.29
CA VAL A 833 8.17 -11.41 29.26
C VAL A 833 8.14 -12.14 27.91
N SER A 834 6.97 -12.29 27.29
CA SER A 834 6.86 -12.86 25.93
C SER A 834 7.64 -12.05 24.88
N ARG A 835 7.68 -10.72 25.00
CA ARG A 835 8.39 -9.85 24.06
C ARG A 835 9.88 -9.76 24.34
N LEU A 836 10.30 -9.77 25.60
CA LEU A 836 11.74 -9.89 25.95
C LEU A 836 12.36 -11.18 25.36
N LEU A 837 11.62 -12.29 25.34
CA LEU A 837 12.06 -13.55 24.74
C LEU A 837 12.25 -13.48 23.21
N LEU A 838 11.63 -12.53 22.51
CA LEU A 838 11.86 -12.30 21.08
C LEU A 838 13.26 -11.74 20.76
N ARG A 839 13.97 -11.14 21.74
CA ARG A 839 15.41 -10.76 21.58
C ARG A 839 16.33 -11.96 21.40
N PHE A 840 15.85 -13.16 21.73
CA PHE A 840 16.51 -14.47 21.55
C PHE A 840 15.89 -15.29 20.40
N GLY A 841 14.84 -14.76 19.75
CA GLY A 841 14.01 -15.50 18.79
C GLY A 841 13.17 -16.62 19.43
N ILE A 842 12.95 -16.56 20.75
CA ILE A 842 12.18 -17.55 21.50
C ILE A 842 10.69 -17.16 21.42
N MET A 843 9.97 -17.81 20.51
CA MET A 843 8.51 -17.69 20.41
C MET A 843 7.81 -18.37 21.60
N THR A 844 6.70 -17.80 22.05
CA THR A 844 5.91 -18.32 23.18
C THR A 844 4.41 -18.30 22.89
N ARG A 845 3.63 -19.04 23.69
CA ARG A 845 2.17 -18.96 23.72
C ARG A 845 1.67 -18.58 25.11
N ILE A 846 0.73 -17.64 25.17
CA ILE A 846 0.07 -17.21 26.42
C ILE A 846 -1.29 -17.92 26.53
N ARG A 847 -1.52 -18.60 27.65
CA ARG A 847 -2.80 -19.26 27.96
C ARG A 847 -3.41 -18.66 29.22
N THR A 848 -4.65 -18.17 29.11
CA THR A 848 -5.46 -17.79 30.27
C THR A 848 -5.90 -19.04 31.03
N VAL A 849 -5.85 -18.99 32.36
CA VAL A 849 -6.31 -20.04 33.28
C VAL A 849 -7.24 -19.36 34.28
N ALA A 850 -8.53 -19.62 34.17
CA ALA A 850 -9.55 -19.14 35.09
C ALA A 850 -10.18 -20.33 35.82
N GLU A 851 -10.43 -20.17 37.12
CA GLU A 851 -11.28 -21.04 37.92
C GLU A 851 -12.52 -20.23 38.35
N GLU A 852 -13.67 -20.87 38.54
CA GLU A 852 -14.93 -20.17 38.82
C GLU A 852 -14.88 -19.40 40.16
N GLY A 853 -14.77 -18.07 40.07
CA GLY A 853 -14.86 -17.15 41.21
C GLY A 853 -13.55 -16.47 41.63
N ASP A 854 -12.40 -16.81 41.04
CA ASP A 854 -11.13 -16.10 41.25
C ASP A 854 -10.67 -15.33 39.99
N ARG A 855 -9.65 -14.50 40.14
CA ARG A 855 -9.06 -13.70 39.07
C ARG A 855 -8.33 -14.60 38.06
N PRO A 856 -8.43 -14.33 36.74
CA PRO A 856 -7.71 -15.12 35.74
C PRO A 856 -6.19 -15.02 35.93
N GLY A 857 -5.54 -16.18 35.99
CA GLY A 857 -4.09 -16.30 35.89
C GLY A 857 -3.66 -16.42 34.43
N TYR A 858 -2.46 -15.96 34.11
CA TYR A 858 -1.88 -16.02 32.77
C TYR A 858 -0.63 -16.88 32.79
N ARG A 859 -0.52 -17.81 31.84
CA ARG A 859 0.59 -18.77 31.74
C ARG A 859 1.22 -18.70 30.37
N LEU A 860 2.44 -18.16 30.31
CA LEU A 860 3.31 -18.25 29.15
C LEU A 860 3.95 -19.65 29.10
N VAL A 861 4.03 -20.21 27.90
CA VAL A 861 4.66 -21.51 27.63
C VAL A 861 5.64 -21.35 26.46
N VAL A 862 6.85 -21.88 26.63
CA VAL A 862 7.84 -22.01 25.55
C VAL A 862 7.66 -23.39 24.93
N ASP A 863 6.93 -23.46 23.81
CA ASP A 863 6.64 -24.67 23.05
C ASP A 863 7.68 -24.84 21.91
N GLY A 864 8.15 -26.07 21.68
CA GLY A 864 9.01 -26.43 20.53
C GLY A 864 10.50 -26.61 20.86
N PRO A 865 11.18 -27.66 20.34
CA PRO A 865 12.55 -27.99 20.77
C PRO A 865 13.60 -26.89 20.57
N ASP A 866 13.60 -26.16 19.45
CA ASP A 866 14.53 -25.04 19.20
C ASP A 866 14.32 -23.90 20.21
N ALA A 867 13.08 -23.45 20.40
CA ALA A 867 12.75 -22.40 21.37
C ALA A 867 13.10 -22.82 22.82
N GLN A 868 12.90 -24.09 23.16
CA GLN A 868 13.27 -24.65 24.46
C GLN A 868 14.79 -24.78 24.62
N ARG A 869 15.52 -25.18 23.57
CA ARG A 869 16.99 -25.26 23.54
C ARG A 869 17.59 -23.87 23.77
N ARG A 870 17.23 -22.87 22.96
CA ARG A 870 17.67 -21.48 23.12
C ARG A 870 17.33 -20.91 24.50
N PHE A 871 16.13 -21.18 25.02
CA PHE A 871 15.78 -20.75 26.38
C PHE A 871 16.75 -21.35 27.40
N LEU A 872 17.05 -22.65 27.33
CA LEU A 872 17.90 -23.32 28.31
C LEU A 872 19.41 -23.01 28.15
N GLU A 873 19.85 -22.65 26.94
CA GLU A 873 21.24 -22.28 26.62
C GLU A 873 21.53 -20.80 26.88
N GLU A 874 20.67 -19.88 26.42
CA GLU A 874 20.92 -18.44 26.47
C GLU A 874 20.35 -17.75 27.72
N VAL A 875 19.30 -18.31 28.34
CA VAL A 875 18.63 -17.70 29.51
C VAL A 875 18.74 -18.60 30.75
N GLY A 876 18.38 -19.87 30.66
CA GLY A 876 18.36 -20.81 31.77
C GLY A 876 17.39 -20.42 32.90
N VAL A 877 17.64 -20.95 34.10
CA VAL A 877 16.88 -20.63 35.33
C VAL A 877 17.87 -20.59 36.50
N TYR A 878 17.74 -19.62 37.40
CA TYR A 878 18.57 -19.54 38.62
C TYR A 878 18.17 -20.56 39.71
N GLY A 879 19.00 -20.66 40.75
CA GLY A 879 18.71 -21.43 41.97
C GLY A 879 18.65 -22.95 41.80
N GLU A 880 17.94 -23.61 42.71
CA GLU A 880 17.68 -25.06 42.72
C GLU A 880 16.87 -25.48 41.49
N ARG A 881 15.93 -24.63 41.03
CA ARG A 881 15.16 -24.87 39.79
C ARG A 881 16.09 -24.96 38.57
N GLY A 882 17.19 -24.20 38.56
CA GLY A 882 18.26 -24.28 37.56
C GLY A 882 18.92 -25.66 37.41
N LYS A 883 18.87 -26.53 38.43
CA LYS A 883 19.35 -27.93 38.33
C LYS A 883 18.44 -28.76 37.41
N GLN A 884 17.13 -28.55 37.50
CA GLN A 884 16.16 -29.22 36.62
C GLN A 884 16.28 -28.68 35.19
N ALA A 885 16.42 -27.36 35.02
CA ALA A 885 16.64 -26.73 33.72
C ALA A 885 17.87 -27.30 32.98
N ARG A 886 19.02 -27.45 33.65
CA ARG A 886 20.22 -28.06 33.04
C ARG A 886 19.98 -29.51 32.59
N SER A 887 19.29 -30.33 33.37
CA SER A 887 18.98 -31.71 32.97
C SER A 887 17.88 -31.80 31.88
N CYS A 888 17.06 -30.74 31.71
CA CYS A 888 16.24 -30.61 30.51
C CYS A 888 17.08 -30.37 29.26
N LEU A 889 18.12 -29.53 29.34
CA LEU A 889 18.97 -29.19 28.19
C LEU A 889 19.67 -30.43 27.64
N GLU A 890 20.28 -31.23 28.51
CA GLU A 890 20.92 -32.52 28.16
C GLU A 890 20.01 -33.45 27.35
N ARG A 891 18.70 -33.40 27.59
CA ARG A 891 17.68 -34.23 26.90
C ARG A 891 17.12 -33.56 25.64
N VAL A 892 16.86 -32.26 25.68
CA VAL A 892 16.35 -31.48 24.54
C VAL A 892 17.39 -31.44 23.40
N SER A 893 18.68 -31.31 23.71
CA SER A 893 19.75 -31.32 22.70
C SER A 893 19.94 -32.68 22.03
N GLY A 894 19.41 -33.77 22.60
CA GLY A 894 19.34 -35.10 21.97
C GLY A 894 18.05 -35.36 21.17
N THR A 895 17.12 -34.40 21.13
CA THR A 895 15.81 -34.54 20.49
C THR A 895 15.81 -33.89 19.10
N GLN A 896 15.28 -34.58 18.08
CA GLN A 896 15.08 -33.96 16.76
C GLN A 896 14.04 -32.83 16.85
N ASP A 897 14.30 -31.72 16.16
CA ASP A 897 13.39 -30.57 16.19
C ASP A 897 12.02 -30.91 15.58
N ASP A 898 10.94 -30.69 16.33
CA ASP A 898 9.58 -30.75 15.80
C ASP A 898 9.36 -29.53 14.88
N THR A 899 9.64 -29.73 13.61
CA THR A 899 9.68 -28.65 12.63
C THR A 899 8.30 -28.01 12.34
N ASN A 900 7.20 -28.54 12.88
CA ASN A 900 5.83 -28.18 12.47
C ASN A 900 5.26 -26.90 13.14
N LEU A 901 6.04 -26.22 14.00
CA LEU A 901 5.60 -25.00 14.70
C LEU A 901 5.89 -23.70 13.92
N ASP A 902 7.13 -23.53 13.43
CA ASP A 902 7.56 -22.37 12.65
C ASP A 902 7.49 -22.70 11.16
N THR A 903 6.29 -22.45 10.60
CA THR A 903 5.89 -22.87 9.25
C THR A 903 5.49 -21.69 8.38
N VAL A 904 5.90 -21.73 7.11
CA VAL A 904 5.45 -20.79 6.09
C VAL A 904 4.11 -21.31 5.53
N PRO A 905 3.09 -20.46 5.29
CA PRO A 905 1.79 -20.87 4.76
C PRO A 905 1.87 -21.71 3.47
N VAL A 906 0.86 -22.56 3.26
CA VAL A 906 0.86 -23.60 2.21
C VAL A 906 1.03 -23.06 0.79
N GLN A 907 0.64 -21.82 0.55
CA GLN A 907 0.77 -21.11 -0.74
C GLN A 907 2.22 -21.03 -1.24
N VAL A 908 3.23 -21.15 -0.37
CA VAL A 908 4.63 -21.23 -0.82
C VAL A 908 4.92 -22.44 -1.70
N TRP A 909 4.11 -23.50 -1.64
CA TRP A 909 4.23 -24.64 -2.55
C TRP A 909 3.93 -24.30 -4.02
N ASP A 910 3.22 -23.20 -4.28
CA ASP A 910 2.95 -22.74 -5.64
C ASP A 910 4.20 -22.05 -6.24
N ARG A 911 4.93 -21.21 -5.47
CA ARG A 911 6.25 -20.69 -5.89
C ARG A 911 7.27 -21.81 -6.10
N VAL A 912 7.28 -22.83 -5.23
CA VAL A 912 8.06 -24.06 -5.43
C VAL A 912 7.66 -24.80 -6.72
N GLY A 913 6.38 -24.77 -7.10
CA GLY A 913 5.89 -25.30 -8.37
C GLY A 913 6.38 -24.51 -9.59
N THR A 914 6.41 -23.17 -9.49
CA THR A 914 6.94 -22.29 -10.54
C THR A 914 8.43 -22.49 -10.72
N ALA A 915 9.24 -22.40 -9.64
CA ALA A 915 10.70 -22.56 -9.69
C ALA A 915 11.15 -23.95 -10.20
N LEU A 916 10.38 -25.01 -9.90
CA LEU A 916 10.60 -26.34 -10.50
C LEU A 916 10.40 -26.33 -12.02
N SER A 917 9.41 -25.59 -12.50
CA SER A 917 9.07 -25.47 -13.93
C SER A 917 10.10 -24.62 -14.67
N GLU A 918 10.51 -23.49 -14.09
CA GLU A 918 11.57 -22.60 -14.59
C GLU A 918 12.91 -23.32 -14.76
N ARG A 919 13.25 -24.25 -13.86
CA ARG A 919 14.45 -25.11 -13.96
C ARG A 919 14.28 -26.36 -14.82
N GLY A 920 13.07 -26.64 -15.32
CA GLY A 920 12.75 -27.90 -16.01
C GLY A 920 12.97 -29.17 -15.16
N MET A 921 13.04 -29.05 -13.84
CA MET A 921 13.40 -30.14 -12.93
C MET A 921 12.18 -31.03 -12.66
N THR A 922 12.30 -32.35 -12.87
CA THR A 922 11.19 -33.26 -12.58
C THR A 922 10.97 -33.44 -11.08
N HIS A 923 9.72 -33.71 -10.68
CA HIS A 923 9.37 -34.09 -9.30
C HIS A 923 10.09 -35.34 -8.76
N ARG A 924 10.80 -36.09 -9.63
CA ARG A 924 11.62 -37.24 -9.24
C ARG A 924 13.06 -36.83 -8.91
N GLU A 925 13.64 -35.92 -9.67
CA GLU A 925 14.96 -35.34 -9.39
C GLU A 925 14.90 -34.45 -8.15
N TYR A 926 13.86 -33.61 -8.03
CA TYR A 926 13.58 -32.81 -6.85
C TYR A 926 13.48 -33.64 -5.57
N ALA A 927 12.73 -34.75 -5.58
CA ALA A 927 12.60 -35.63 -4.41
C ALA A 927 13.95 -36.27 -4.03
N ALA A 928 14.74 -36.67 -5.03
CA ALA A 928 16.08 -37.23 -4.82
C ALA A 928 17.08 -36.20 -4.26
N GLN A 929 17.02 -34.93 -4.70
CA GLN A 929 17.93 -33.87 -4.24
C GLN A 929 17.54 -33.26 -2.88
N THR A 930 16.25 -33.28 -2.53
CA THR A 930 15.75 -32.78 -1.22
C THR A 930 15.76 -33.83 -0.10
N GLU A 931 16.29 -35.04 -0.36
CA GLU A 931 16.25 -36.21 0.53
C GLU A 931 14.83 -36.61 0.98
N THR A 932 13.80 -36.30 0.16
CA THR A 932 12.41 -36.60 0.49
C THR A 932 11.92 -37.86 -0.23
N GLN A 933 11.13 -38.69 0.46
CA GLN A 933 10.37 -39.73 -0.24
C GLN A 933 9.37 -39.06 -1.20
N HIS A 934 9.14 -39.67 -2.36
CA HIS A 934 8.24 -39.12 -3.37
C HIS A 934 6.76 -39.29 -2.96
N CYS A 935 6.29 -38.41 -2.08
CA CYS A 935 4.95 -38.44 -1.47
C CYS A 935 3.81 -37.89 -2.35
N GLY A 936 4.09 -37.54 -3.62
CA GLY A 936 3.12 -36.93 -4.52
C GLY A 936 2.54 -35.61 -3.98
N SER A 937 1.25 -35.37 -4.22
CA SER A 937 0.56 -34.15 -3.80
C SER A 937 0.37 -34.00 -2.28
N ALA A 938 0.51 -35.08 -1.50
CA ALA A 938 0.29 -35.07 -0.05
C ALA A 938 1.31 -34.19 0.73
N LEU A 939 2.43 -33.83 0.11
CA LEU A 939 3.37 -32.87 0.71
C LEU A 939 2.80 -31.43 0.69
N ARG A 940 2.05 -31.08 -0.37
CA ARG A 940 1.54 -29.71 -0.63
C ARG A 940 0.39 -29.30 0.28
N THR A 941 -0.28 -30.25 0.94
CA THR A 941 -1.38 -29.96 1.87
C THR A 941 -0.90 -29.61 3.29
N THR A 942 0.41 -29.44 3.51
CA THR A 942 1.00 -29.12 4.82
C THR A 942 1.95 -27.94 4.73
N ALA A 943 1.87 -27.00 5.66
CA ALA A 943 2.71 -25.81 5.71
C ALA A 943 4.18 -26.21 5.95
N PRO A 944 5.13 -25.89 5.04
CA PRO A 944 6.53 -26.30 5.21
C PRO A 944 7.22 -25.52 6.33
N SER A 945 8.08 -26.23 7.06
CA SER A 945 8.97 -25.62 8.04
C SER A 945 10.11 -24.85 7.37
N ARG A 946 10.63 -23.81 8.02
CA ARG A 946 11.77 -23.03 7.48
C ARG A 946 13.01 -23.89 7.15
N PRO A 947 13.45 -24.87 7.96
CA PRO A 947 14.56 -25.77 7.60
C PRO A 947 14.24 -26.77 6.47
N ARG A 948 12.97 -26.96 6.11
CA ARG A 948 12.58 -27.64 4.87
C ARG A 948 12.64 -26.65 3.71
N LEU A 949 12.05 -25.47 3.86
CA LEU A 949 12.00 -24.43 2.83
C LEU A 949 13.41 -23.97 2.41
N GLN A 950 14.35 -23.82 3.35
CA GLN A 950 15.74 -23.47 3.05
C GLN A 950 16.46 -24.55 2.23
N ARG A 951 16.18 -25.85 2.47
CA ARG A 951 16.72 -26.94 1.63
C ARG A 951 16.06 -26.98 0.25
N VAL A 952 14.78 -26.64 0.15
CA VAL A 952 14.08 -26.48 -1.12
C VAL A 952 14.66 -25.30 -1.90
N ALA A 953 14.86 -24.15 -1.26
CA ALA A 953 15.50 -22.96 -1.81
C ALA A 953 16.93 -23.24 -2.27
N ALA A 954 17.73 -24.03 -1.53
CA ALA A 954 19.08 -24.40 -1.95
C ALA A 954 19.13 -25.39 -3.14
N VAL A 955 18.12 -26.27 -3.29
CA VAL A 955 17.99 -27.19 -4.43
C VAL A 955 17.46 -26.48 -5.68
N LEU A 956 16.53 -25.54 -5.49
CA LEU A 956 15.94 -24.72 -6.55
C LEU A 956 16.69 -23.40 -6.78
N ASP A 957 17.73 -23.12 -6.00
CA ASP A 957 18.60 -21.92 -6.02
C ASP A 957 17.80 -20.68 -6.49
N ASP A 958 16.85 -20.34 -5.61
CA ASP A 958 15.76 -19.37 -5.78
C ASP A 958 15.78 -18.41 -4.57
N SER A 959 15.94 -17.12 -4.87
CA SER A 959 16.11 -16.05 -3.88
C SER A 959 14.88 -15.83 -3.01
N ASP A 960 13.69 -16.06 -3.54
CA ASP A 960 12.43 -15.70 -2.88
C ASP A 960 12.09 -16.76 -1.85
N LEU A 961 12.33 -18.03 -2.18
CA LEU A 961 12.24 -19.16 -1.26
C LEU A 961 13.31 -19.07 -0.15
N GLU A 962 14.50 -18.56 -0.44
CA GLU A 962 15.53 -18.30 0.60
C GLU A 962 15.16 -17.12 1.51
N MET A 963 14.64 -16.02 0.95
CA MET A 963 14.12 -14.88 1.73
C MET A 963 12.97 -15.34 2.64
N LEU A 964 11.98 -16.06 2.09
CA LEU A 964 10.86 -16.63 2.84
C LEU A 964 11.30 -17.62 3.92
N ALA A 965 12.43 -18.32 3.74
CA ALA A 965 12.99 -19.20 4.76
C ALA A 965 13.75 -18.44 5.86
N THR A 966 14.39 -17.31 5.58
CA THR A 966 15.38 -16.67 6.47
C THR A 966 14.93 -15.38 7.18
N ASN A 967 13.77 -14.81 6.82
CA ASN A 967 13.26 -13.54 7.36
C ASN A 967 12.77 -13.57 8.84
N ASP A 968 12.48 -12.38 9.40
CA ASP A 968 12.11 -12.16 10.81
C ASP A 968 10.60 -12.33 11.11
N VAL A 969 9.80 -12.78 10.14
CA VAL A 969 8.34 -12.97 10.29
C VAL A 969 8.02 -14.34 10.91
N PHE A 970 7.00 -14.40 11.77
CA PHE A 970 6.28 -15.62 12.12
C PHE A 970 4.83 -15.49 11.63
N TRP A 971 4.27 -16.58 11.11
CA TRP A 971 2.92 -16.60 10.55
C TRP A 971 1.93 -17.17 11.59
N ASP A 972 1.45 -16.31 12.47
CA ASP A 972 0.53 -16.66 13.56
C ASP A 972 -0.92 -16.71 13.06
N GLU A 973 -1.69 -17.64 13.60
CA GLU A 973 -3.05 -17.93 13.16
C GLU A 973 -4.06 -17.08 13.94
N ILE A 974 -5.10 -16.58 13.28
CA ILE A 974 -6.18 -15.83 13.94
C ILE A 974 -7.04 -16.81 14.73
N ALA A 975 -7.09 -16.63 16.04
CA ALA A 975 -7.96 -17.41 16.91
C ALA A 975 -9.38 -16.84 16.94
N GLU A 976 -9.53 -15.51 16.93
CA GLU A 976 -10.79 -14.84 17.21
C GLU A 976 -10.81 -13.39 16.69
N ILE A 977 -11.99 -12.92 16.26
CA ILE A 977 -12.26 -11.51 15.91
C ILE A 977 -13.57 -11.09 16.58
N GLU A 978 -13.51 -10.16 17.54
CA GLU A 978 -14.66 -9.64 18.30
C GLU A 978 -15.01 -8.20 17.86
N PRO A 979 -16.25 -7.86 17.48
CA PRO A 979 -16.65 -6.46 17.28
C PRO A 979 -16.75 -5.74 18.63
N LEU A 980 -16.04 -4.61 18.81
CA LEU A 980 -16.06 -3.83 20.06
C LEU A 980 -16.97 -2.58 20.03
N GLY A 981 -17.53 -2.25 18.86
CA GLY A 981 -18.36 -1.05 18.67
C GLY A 981 -17.56 0.16 18.20
N GLU A 982 -18.17 1.34 18.29
CA GLU A 982 -17.54 2.60 17.91
C GLU A 982 -16.55 3.09 18.99
N GLN A 983 -15.32 3.38 18.58
CA GLN A 983 -14.24 3.90 19.44
C GLN A 983 -13.44 5.00 18.72
N GLU A 984 -12.78 5.87 19.50
CA GLU A 984 -11.81 6.83 18.95
C GLU A 984 -10.60 6.09 18.37
N VAL A 985 -10.23 6.44 17.15
CA VAL A 985 -9.15 5.78 16.41
C VAL A 985 -8.14 6.79 15.87
N PHE A 986 -6.91 6.30 15.72
CA PHE A 986 -5.70 7.04 15.45
C PHE A 986 -4.94 6.35 14.32
N ASP A 987 -4.10 7.12 13.63
CA ASP A 987 -3.34 6.68 12.47
C ASP A 987 -1.94 7.34 12.51
N ALA A 988 -0.97 6.76 11.83
CA ALA A 988 0.44 7.10 11.99
C ALA A 988 1.22 7.01 10.66
N THR A 989 2.12 7.97 10.45
CA THR A 989 2.88 8.12 9.21
C THR A 989 4.33 7.68 9.41
N VAL A 990 4.62 6.41 9.12
CA VAL A 990 5.99 5.85 9.06
C VAL A 990 6.57 6.03 7.66
N ALA A 991 7.77 6.60 7.58
CA ALA A 991 8.49 6.82 6.31
C ALA A 991 9.13 5.54 5.75
N GLY A 992 9.46 5.55 4.45
CA GLY A 992 10.27 4.52 3.78
C GLY A 992 9.51 3.22 3.46
N THR A 993 9.12 2.48 4.48
CA THR A 993 8.52 1.13 4.41
C THR A 993 6.99 1.11 4.57
N HIS A 994 6.40 2.22 5.02
CA HIS A 994 4.95 2.42 5.16
C HIS A 994 4.21 1.41 6.06
N ASN A 995 4.91 0.76 7.00
CA ASN A 995 4.32 -0.18 7.97
C ASN A 995 5.03 -0.11 9.34
N PHE A 996 4.45 -0.72 10.38
CA PHE A 996 5.06 -0.80 11.71
C PHE A 996 4.51 -1.98 12.54
N VAL A 997 5.17 -2.29 13.66
CA VAL A 997 4.69 -3.26 14.65
C VAL A 997 3.72 -2.61 15.64
N ALA A 998 2.47 -3.07 15.66
CA ALA A 998 1.41 -2.65 16.59
C ALA A 998 0.74 -3.86 17.27
N GLY A 999 0.63 -3.84 18.61
CA GLY A 999 0.10 -4.99 19.37
C GLY A 999 0.95 -6.28 19.23
N GLY A 1000 2.19 -6.15 18.76
CA GLY A 1000 3.05 -7.28 18.38
C GLY A 1000 2.70 -7.93 17.04
N ILE A 1001 1.97 -7.24 16.16
CA ILE A 1001 1.52 -7.66 14.81
C ILE A 1001 1.99 -6.61 13.80
N ASN A 1002 2.33 -6.97 12.56
CA ASN A 1002 2.73 -5.98 11.55
C ASN A 1002 1.50 -5.37 10.85
N VAL A 1003 1.44 -4.04 10.80
CA VAL A 1003 0.31 -3.24 10.29
C VAL A 1003 0.79 -2.15 9.33
N HIS A 1004 0.01 -1.82 8.31
CA HIS A 1004 0.39 -0.85 7.25
C HIS A 1004 -0.29 0.51 7.43
N ASN A 1005 0.39 1.59 7.00
CA ASN A 1005 -0.11 2.97 7.02
C ASN A 1005 -1.31 3.18 6.06
N SER A 1006 -1.88 4.38 6.09
CA SER A 1006 -2.95 4.80 5.19
C SER A 1006 -2.50 5.49 3.88
N ILE A 1007 -3.42 5.59 2.91
CA ILE A 1007 -3.15 5.92 1.49
C ILE A 1007 -2.97 7.42 1.23
N GLU A 1008 -3.48 8.32 2.07
CA GLU A 1008 -3.42 9.78 1.85
C GLU A 1008 -2.00 10.39 1.88
N GLN A 1009 -0.96 9.58 2.05
CA GLN A 1009 0.37 10.03 2.44
C GLN A 1009 1.22 10.61 1.31
N ASP A 1010 1.21 10.02 0.10
CA ASP A 1010 2.02 10.50 -1.04
C ASP A 1010 1.59 11.89 -1.56
N ALA A 1011 0.31 12.22 -1.40
CA ALA A 1011 -0.26 13.48 -1.86
C ALA A 1011 0.26 14.67 -1.06
N ASP A 1012 0.73 15.71 -1.74
CA ASP A 1012 1.11 16.98 -1.12
C ASP A 1012 -0.13 17.80 -0.75
N MET A 1013 -1.24 17.59 -1.46
CA MET A 1013 -2.52 18.24 -1.18
C MET A 1013 -3.68 17.24 -1.30
N VAL A 1014 -4.63 17.30 -0.36
CA VAL A 1014 -5.91 16.59 -0.42
C VAL A 1014 -7.03 17.61 -0.41
N VAL A 1015 -7.84 17.58 -1.46
CA VAL A 1015 -9.02 18.43 -1.66
C VAL A 1015 -10.28 17.56 -1.58
N LEU A 1016 -11.13 17.83 -0.60
CA LEU A 1016 -12.40 17.13 -0.40
C LEU A 1016 -13.55 18.05 -0.83
N LEU A 1017 -14.41 17.56 -1.72
CA LEU A 1017 -15.58 18.30 -2.18
C LEU A 1017 -16.81 17.96 -1.33
N TYR A 1018 -17.39 18.97 -0.69
CA TYR A 1018 -18.66 18.86 0.05
C TYR A 1018 -19.76 19.70 -0.60
N ARG A 1019 -21.00 19.21 -0.52
CA ARG A 1019 -22.20 19.90 -0.99
C ARG A 1019 -23.35 19.63 -0.04
N GLU A 1020 -23.75 20.65 0.70
CA GLU A 1020 -24.85 20.58 1.67
C GLU A 1020 -26.19 20.28 0.98
N ASP A 1021 -26.41 20.92 -0.18
CA ASP A 1021 -27.60 20.76 -1.04
C ASP A 1021 -27.79 19.35 -1.64
N ALA A 1022 -26.75 18.50 -1.57
CA ALA A 1022 -26.82 17.09 -1.95
C ALA A 1022 -27.42 16.22 -0.84
N HIS A 1023 -27.35 16.68 0.42
CA HIS A 1023 -27.82 15.96 1.61
C HIS A 1023 -29.11 16.55 2.19
N ASP A 1024 -29.29 17.88 2.13
CA ASP A 1024 -30.52 18.58 2.50
C ASP A 1024 -30.98 19.51 1.36
N LYS A 1025 -32.21 19.34 0.88
CA LYS A 1025 -32.77 20.12 -0.23
C LYS A 1025 -33.36 21.47 0.22
N GLU A 1026 -33.55 21.67 1.51
CA GLU A 1026 -34.07 22.90 2.11
C GLU A 1026 -32.95 23.73 2.77
N SER A 1027 -31.68 23.31 2.63
CA SER A 1027 -30.52 24.09 3.06
C SER A 1027 -30.53 25.49 2.42
N PRO A 1028 -30.26 26.56 3.20
CA PRO A 1028 -30.14 27.92 2.68
C PRO A 1028 -28.95 28.10 1.74
N ARG A 1029 -28.02 27.13 1.68
CA ARG A 1029 -26.81 27.11 0.83
C ARG A 1029 -27.04 26.36 -0.48
N ALA A 1030 -28.27 26.33 -0.97
CA ALA A 1030 -28.64 25.61 -2.19
C ALA A 1030 -27.88 26.13 -3.43
N GLY A 1031 -27.07 25.26 -4.05
CA GLY A 1031 -26.18 25.64 -5.15
C GLY A 1031 -24.77 26.09 -4.74
N GLU A 1032 -24.41 26.08 -3.45
CA GLU A 1032 -23.03 26.21 -2.99
C GLU A 1032 -22.33 24.83 -2.94
N ALA A 1033 -21.00 24.86 -2.99
CA ALA A 1033 -20.12 23.74 -2.67
C ALA A 1033 -18.91 24.22 -1.87
N ASP A 1034 -18.46 23.41 -0.93
CA ASP A 1034 -17.26 23.66 -0.13
C ASP A 1034 -16.10 22.82 -0.69
N ILE A 1035 -15.05 23.49 -1.18
CA ILE A 1035 -13.76 22.92 -1.55
C ILE A 1035 -12.89 22.93 -0.28
N ILE A 1036 -12.79 21.79 0.39
CA ILE A 1036 -12.08 21.64 1.67
C ILE A 1036 -10.65 21.14 1.39
N VAL A 1037 -9.66 22.03 1.50
CA VAL A 1037 -8.24 21.65 1.46
C VAL A 1037 -7.87 21.04 2.81
N ALA A 1038 -8.05 19.72 2.91
CA ALA A 1038 -7.99 18.96 4.16
C ALA A 1038 -6.57 18.46 4.52
N LYS A 1039 -5.67 18.40 3.54
CA LYS A 1039 -4.21 18.25 3.71
C LYS A 1039 -3.52 19.22 2.76
N HIS A 1040 -2.49 19.90 3.23
CA HIS A 1040 -1.57 20.68 2.40
C HIS A 1040 -0.18 20.60 3.05
N ARG A 1041 0.83 20.14 2.30
CA ARG A 1041 2.17 19.82 2.81
C ARG A 1041 3.08 21.04 2.94
N ASN A 1042 2.88 22.03 2.06
CA ASN A 1042 3.74 23.21 1.92
C ASN A 1042 3.01 24.53 2.25
N GLY A 1043 1.78 24.49 2.76
CA GLY A 1043 0.96 25.68 3.00
C GLY A 1043 -0.28 25.41 3.87
N PRO A 1044 -1.17 26.40 4.04
CA PRO A 1044 -2.34 26.29 4.91
C PRO A 1044 -3.44 25.38 4.35
N THR A 1045 -4.22 24.81 5.27
CA THR A 1045 -5.49 24.12 5.02
C THR A 1045 -6.66 25.06 5.28
N ALA A 1046 -7.61 25.17 4.35
CA ALA A 1046 -8.81 25.99 4.50
C ALA A 1046 -10.01 25.39 3.75
N THR A 1047 -11.21 25.95 3.96
CA THR A 1047 -12.39 25.65 3.14
C THR A 1047 -12.72 26.86 2.29
N VAL A 1048 -12.78 26.68 0.97
CA VAL A 1048 -13.18 27.70 -0.02
C VAL A 1048 -14.60 27.37 -0.48
N THR A 1049 -15.54 28.32 -0.39
CA THR A 1049 -16.91 28.13 -0.84
C THR A 1049 -17.06 28.66 -2.28
N VAL A 1050 -17.63 27.86 -3.17
CA VAL A 1050 -17.83 28.15 -4.60
C VAL A 1050 -19.28 27.89 -5.00
N ALA A 1051 -19.76 28.55 -6.06
CA ALA A 1051 -21.09 28.28 -6.61
C ALA A 1051 -21.05 27.10 -7.60
N PHE A 1052 -21.82 26.05 -7.34
CA PHE A 1052 -21.96 24.88 -8.21
C PHE A 1052 -23.09 25.05 -9.23
N GLN A 1053 -22.71 25.27 -10.49
CA GLN A 1053 -23.63 25.42 -11.61
C GLN A 1053 -23.76 24.10 -12.38
N GLY A 1054 -24.29 23.07 -11.70
CA GLY A 1054 -24.34 21.70 -12.23
C GLY A 1054 -25.07 21.54 -13.58
N HIS A 1055 -26.02 22.43 -13.90
CA HIS A 1055 -26.69 22.46 -15.20
C HIS A 1055 -25.76 22.90 -16.36
N TYR A 1056 -24.66 23.59 -16.07
CA TYR A 1056 -23.54 23.87 -16.98
C TYR A 1056 -22.30 22.97 -16.72
N SER A 1057 -22.41 21.96 -15.83
CA SER A 1057 -21.29 21.09 -15.40
C SER A 1057 -20.01 21.86 -15.01
N ARG A 1058 -20.14 22.82 -14.08
CA ARG A 1058 -19.01 23.62 -13.59
C ARG A 1058 -19.20 24.15 -12.17
N PHE A 1059 -18.10 24.51 -11.53
CA PHE A 1059 -18.05 25.40 -10.37
C PHE A 1059 -17.59 26.79 -10.82
N VAL A 1060 -17.92 27.84 -10.06
CA VAL A 1060 -17.39 29.21 -10.24
C VAL A 1060 -17.17 29.88 -8.89
N ASP A 1061 -16.26 30.85 -8.82
CA ASP A 1061 -16.10 31.70 -7.63
C ASP A 1061 -17.42 32.32 -7.19
N MET A 1062 -17.58 32.51 -5.88
CA MET A 1062 -18.63 33.37 -5.32
C MET A 1062 -18.38 34.81 -5.77
N ALA A 1063 -19.45 35.58 -5.97
CA ALA A 1063 -19.30 36.98 -6.34
C ALA A 1063 -18.65 37.76 -5.17
N PRO A 1064 -17.63 38.62 -5.42
CA PRO A 1064 -17.07 39.46 -4.38
C PRO A 1064 -18.14 40.42 -3.84
N GLY A 1065 -18.22 40.52 -2.51
CA GLY A 1065 -19.18 41.36 -1.77
C GLY A 1065 -18.68 42.76 -1.48
#